data_AF-F8NID7-F1
#
_entry.id   AF-F8NID7-F1
#
_cell.length_a   1.000
_cell.length_b   1.000
_cell.length_c   1.000
_cell.angle_alpha   90.00
_cell.angle_beta   90.00
_cell.angle_gamma   90.00
#
_symmetry.space_group_name_H-M   'P 1'
#
loop_
_entity.id
_entity.type
_entity.pdbx_description
1 polymer ?
#
loop_
_entity_poly.entity_id
_entity_poly.type
_entity_poly.pdbx_seq_one_letter_code
_entity_poly.pdbx_strand_id
1 'polypeptide(L)'
;MEPYVLRKRRQTTIGKFVQFTSDAITLKWQDFPGNRIVHGDDPSKFILVSFEKLRFPESSLKVTSEYIVRLMKAGLFLNGLQYRFYHHSNSQLRSRTCFFREANSDEELDARIYKLGDFGRIMNIAKRAKRIGLLFSAAEVDLQLDPKWVTDIDDITVGDIVFSDGCGLMAKRFAVQVSKAKSIIFRNQRYTPTVFQIRYLGYKGVLMLDPKLDEEKKFLVKFRKSMKKFSTTEDKSFSVVGYSQPYSFGRLNNDIVVLLSSLGISDEKFQAKQRAYFEWIEGASHDAVKAIDFLSSLGKYSLAERLLLDGMDSPAVSKEIRALQNAEVAQFLKNNRPRTRMIIHKSRLLYGVCDPYGVLKEGQVQIRITSSRGGATTPINGDILVVRNPCLHPGDCLKLRAVDHPSLSHLLDCIVFATVGRPGHQPAPAMSSGGDLDGDKFFVCWDPDLVPSLVHEPYDYPPNKERVGKDVTRMDLATYFASYNNMSLAKVSALHQKWVRSSPDGALCVQCQELNALHSQSVDGGRIKIPDRLLTPPPTEKEFILDILARDAEDFKQQFIQRSHILDVIGSAVEDEALVVQLLQSPQTALSEFEVFSMALSFARKHPSIDIRSHLTHLDFGALTSHQKYAISTTLDLSEQQEQYMWNSLMRSDILSSRDLEQRQLNRPLSMQRLYSSTLNSLATFFQYLHIASDQYDRKLLVLKTDDRFSVGIFIRGKIPWDEDPEVDDNVVVCSFMPSASSVMSTYRPCTTGYRLHCSDNNLQLYNKNRSDTFVFLTQPPLQSGQGVIASIALQKISQRVQKQLGRLNRTPVVAIEIHVISNRDRVAHQLFDLYFEHVQTEVYIGRFDSSQQSHLLKSLQDVDWEAHPSWYKEVFLRKKSANSSKAVIAAKTPEQRETLMQFCLQTHAEEELFWTFEIMISSLPLRRESTSSWIEQHPPLAFVLLKIYPPSDTQLLSSETSQLCFAITRGLIRSANSLGIATLAALERISSSLNQLPIDQYLDLLMLATLSIRPKSLVQEALLVLHECRTLTRLEEVGMAYVHKHALAVAFDCAEEAEDACPCNEAGRPRNARLAYPVLRLVLDAKNATRVSAHFRTDLNTPIRLHSHVRLQCVSDPQNGVQDQVILDGLVVKADKGEMSIDLLHPPPPETSEMQWIVFDAGSIATSKAMMDALLRLCQEKENCCSVYEMIVGEGRESVSMVQLDGDGSDELPQAYNEQMNSQQVLAVRSCEAPLSLIWGPPGT
;
A
#
# COMPACT_ATOMS: atom_id res chain seq x y z
N MET A 1 -11.83 -45.56 -5.27
CA MET A 1 -10.49 -45.68 -4.64
C MET A 1 -10.19 -44.39 -3.92
N GLU A 2 -10.25 -44.42 -2.59
CA GLU A 2 -9.92 -43.28 -1.72
C GLU A 2 -8.42 -42.96 -1.79
N PRO A 3 -8.00 -41.68 -1.69
CA PRO A 3 -6.58 -41.32 -1.58
C PRO A 3 -5.97 -41.94 -0.32
N TYR A 4 -4.87 -42.67 -0.49
CA TYR A 4 -4.21 -43.45 0.56
C TYR A 4 -3.54 -42.52 1.58
N VAL A 5 -3.87 -42.64 2.86
CA VAL A 5 -3.27 -41.84 3.95
C VAL A 5 -1.91 -42.43 4.32
N LEU A 6 -0.84 -41.66 4.14
CA LEU A 6 0.51 -42.03 4.56
C LEU A 6 0.63 -41.90 6.09
N ARG A 7 0.33 -42.97 6.83
CA ARG A 7 0.70 -43.09 8.26
C ARG A 7 2.19 -43.39 8.40
N LYS A 8 3.06 -42.38 8.33
CA LYS A 8 4.45 -42.49 8.84
C LYS A 8 4.60 -41.67 10.11
N ARG A 9 5.14 -42.30 11.17
CA ARG A 9 5.57 -41.62 12.40
C ARG A 9 6.53 -40.47 12.03
N ARG A 10 6.42 -39.34 12.74
CA ARG A 10 7.33 -38.19 12.71
C ARG A 10 8.79 -38.68 12.74
N GLN A 11 9.45 -38.76 11.59
CA GLN A 11 10.88 -39.07 11.48
C GLN A 11 11.61 -37.74 11.31
N THR A 12 12.12 -37.20 12.41
CA THR A 12 13.09 -36.10 12.37
C THR A 12 14.32 -36.59 11.62
N THR A 13 14.60 -35.97 10.48
CA THR A 13 15.73 -36.34 9.63
C THR A 13 16.93 -35.51 10.06
N ILE A 14 17.83 -36.10 10.85
CA ILE A 14 19.04 -35.42 11.32
C ILE A 14 20.10 -35.49 10.21
N GLY A 15 20.73 -34.37 9.88
CA GLY A 15 21.73 -34.27 8.82
C GLY A 15 22.91 -33.37 9.17
N LYS A 16 23.89 -33.36 8.27
CA LYS A 16 25.15 -32.59 8.41
C LYS A 16 24.85 -31.10 8.23
N PHE A 17 25.24 -30.28 9.20
CA PHE A 17 25.14 -28.81 9.15
C PHE A 17 26.53 -28.18 9.28
N VAL A 18 26.87 -27.33 8.31
CA VAL A 18 28.15 -26.61 8.26
C VAL A 18 27.87 -25.11 8.34
N GLN A 19 28.48 -24.43 9.29
CA GLN A 19 28.36 -22.99 9.44
C GLN A 19 29.72 -22.31 9.30
N PHE A 20 29.78 -21.34 8.38
CA PHE A 20 30.93 -20.50 8.13
C PHE A 20 30.79 -19.19 8.92
N THR A 21 31.82 -18.84 9.68
CA THR A 21 32.00 -17.51 10.30
C THR A 21 33.34 -16.93 9.87
N SER A 22 33.63 -15.69 10.26
CA SER A 22 34.96 -15.10 10.04
C SER A 22 36.08 -15.87 10.74
N ASP A 23 35.77 -16.48 11.88
CA ASP A 23 36.77 -17.01 12.81
C ASP A 23 36.91 -18.53 12.72
N ALA A 24 35.85 -19.24 12.30
CA ALA A 24 35.83 -20.69 12.27
C ALA A 24 34.81 -21.27 11.26
N ILE A 25 35.03 -22.54 10.89
CA ILE A 25 34.04 -23.38 10.22
C ILE A 25 33.60 -24.43 11.23
N THR A 26 32.30 -24.49 11.52
CA THR A 26 31.74 -25.44 12.49
C THR A 26 30.90 -26.49 11.79
N LEU A 27 31.12 -27.76 12.16
CA LEU A 27 30.35 -28.91 11.68
C LEU A 27 29.56 -29.48 12.86
N LYS A 28 28.25 -29.61 12.70
CA LYS A 28 27.35 -30.22 13.71
C LYS A 28 26.23 -31.00 13.04
N TRP A 29 25.54 -31.82 13.84
CA TRP A 29 24.30 -32.46 13.43
C TRP A 29 23.11 -31.56 13.76
N GLN A 30 22.16 -31.44 12.83
CA GLN A 30 20.95 -30.65 13.00
C GLN A 30 19.79 -31.30 12.25
N ASP A 31 18.56 -31.12 12.74
CA ASP A 31 17.36 -31.51 12.01
C ASP A 31 17.28 -30.77 10.68
N PHE A 32 17.18 -31.52 9.59
CA PHE A 32 16.88 -30.97 8.28
C PHE A 32 15.43 -30.49 8.23
N PRO A 33 15.17 -29.33 7.59
CA PRO A 33 13.80 -28.90 7.34
C PRO A 33 13.14 -29.91 6.39
N GLY A 34 12.00 -30.48 6.81
CA GLY A 34 11.21 -31.37 5.97
C GLY A 34 10.78 -30.66 4.70
N ASN A 35 11.20 -31.17 3.54
CA ASN A 35 10.88 -30.61 2.23
C ASN A 35 10.90 -31.72 1.18
N ARG A 36 10.32 -31.41 0.01
CA ARG A 36 10.16 -32.37 -1.10
C ARG A 36 11.47 -33.02 -1.54
N ILE A 37 12.55 -32.26 -1.58
CA ILE A 37 13.88 -32.74 -2.02
C ILE A 37 14.46 -33.73 -1.01
N VAL A 38 14.46 -33.38 0.28
CA VAL A 38 15.02 -34.25 1.34
C VAL A 38 14.18 -35.52 1.52
N HIS A 39 12.87 -35.46 1.24
CA HIS A 39 12.00 -36.64 1.28
C HIS A 39 12.15 -37.55 0.05
N GLY A 40 12.47 -36.99 -1.12
CA GLY A 40 12.58 -37.72 -2.39
C GLY A 40 13.95 -38.32 -2.68
N ASP A 41 14.95 -38.08 -1.82
CA ASP A 41 16.35 -38.48 -2.01
C ASP A 41 16.95 -38.92 -0.67
N ASP A 42 18.17 -39.47 -0.69
CA ASP A 42 18.89 -39.95 0.49
C ASP A 42 19.39 -38.77 1.35
N PRO A 43 18.88 -38.57 2.58
CA PRO A 43 19.30 -37.46 3.43
C PRO A 43 20.79 -37.45 3.79
N SER A 44 21.46 -38.61 3.77
CA SER A 44 22.88 -38.73 4.13
C SER A 44 23.81 -38.02 3.14
N LYS A 45 23.33 -37.81 1.90
CA LYS A 45 24.04 -37.16 0.79
C LYS A 45 23.94 -35.63 0.81
N PHE A 46 23.19 -35.05 1.74
CA PHE A 46 23.02 -33.62 1.85
C PHE A 46 23.88 -33.00 2.97
N ILE A 47 24.27 -31.76 2.76
CA ILE A 47 24.83 -30.87 3.78
C ILE A 47 24.05 -29.56 3.74
N LEU A 48 23.56 -29.11 4.89
CA LEU A 48 22.98 -27.78 5.03
C LEU A 48 24.10 -26.80 5.40
N VAL A 49 24.35 -25.82 4.55
CA VAL A 49 25.43 -24.85 4.72
C VAL A 49 24.87 -23.48 5.10
N SER A 50 25.44 -22.83 6.11
CA SER A 50 25.09 -21.48 6.56
C SER A 50 26.25 -20.49 6.40
N PHE A 51 25.94 -19.36 5.76
CA PHE A 51 26.82 -18.19 5.63
C PHE A 51 26.26 -16.97 6.36
N GLU A 52 25.28 -17.15 7.24
CA GLU A 52 24.58 -16.06 7.94
C GLU A 52 25.54 -15.16 8.72
N LYS A 53 26.52 -15.77 9.38
CA LYS A 53 27.52 -15.10 10.23
C LYS A 53 28.87 -14.90 9.53
N LEU A 54 28.97 -15.20 8.24
CA LEU A 54 30.22 -15.01 7.50
C LEU A 54 30.34 -13.56 7.06
N ARG A 55 31.21 -12.81 7.73
CA ARG A 55 31.58 -11.44 7.33
C ARG A 55 33.03 -11.17 7.70
N PHE A 56 33.88 -10.99 6.69
CA PHE A 56 35.28 -10.68 6.92
C PHE A 56 35.43 -9.23 7.44
N PRO A 57 36.14 -9.01 8.58
CA PRO A 57 36.40 -7.67 9.11
C PRO A 57 37.06 -6.77 8.07
N GLU A 58 36.75 -5.47 8.09
CA GLU A 58 37.41 -4.42 7.29
C GLU A 58 37.41 -4.62 5.76
N SER A 59 36.63 -5.58 5.25
CA SER A 59 36.54 -5.90 3.83
C SER A 59 35.20 -5.48 3.23
N SER A 60 35.20 -5.20 1.92
CA SER A 60 33.95 -4.95 1.20
C SER A 60 33.10 -6.21 1.12
N LEU A 61 31.78 -6.06 1.08
CA LEU A 61 30.84 -7.18 0.94
C LEU A 61 31.05 -7.98 -0.35
N LYS A 62 31.68 -7.35 -1.35
CA LYS A 62 32.09 -8.00 -2.58
C LYS A 62 33.06 -9.14 -2.31
N VAL A 63 34.02 -8.94 -1.39
CA VAL A 63 35.01 -9.97 -1.00
C VAL A 63 34.33 -11.20 -0.38
N THR A 64 33.35 -10.97 0.52
CA THR A 64 32.58 -12.08 1.12
C THR A 64 31.79 -12.83 0.04
N SER A 65 31.17 -12.11 -0.90
CA SER A 65 30.42 -12.72 -2.01
C SER A 65 31.35 -13.53 -2.93
N GLU A 66 32.51 -12.97 -3.29
CA GLU A 66 33.55 -13.63 -4.11
C GLU A 66 34.12 -14.87 -3.42
N TYR A 67 34.31 -14.85 -2.09
CA TYR A 67 34.71 -16.03 -1.32
C TYR A 67 33.67 -17.15 -1.42
N ILE A 68 32.39 -16.83 -1.21
CA ILE A 68 31.30 -17.82 -1.33
C ILE A 68 31.25 -18.35 -2.76
N VAL A 69 31.35 -17.50 -3.78
CA VAL A 69 31.39 -17.91 -5.20
C VAL A 69 32.53 -18.89 -5.47
N ARG A 70 33.75 -18.63 -4.96
CA ARG A 70 34.88 -19.57 -5.09
C ARG A 70 34.60 -20.90 -4.41
N LEU A 71 34.01 -20.88 -3.22
CA LEU A 71 33.61 -22.09 -2.51
C LEU A 71 32.54 -22.88 -3.25
N MET A 72 31.54 -22.21 -3.84
CA MET A 72 30.49 -22.85 -4.65
C MET A 72 31.08 -23.52 -5.90
N LYS A 73 32.07 -22.88 -6.54
CA LYS A 73 32.78 -23.42 -7.71
C LYS A 73 33.62 -24.65 -7.37
N ALA A 74 34.35 -24.60 -6.25
CA ALA A 74 35.21 -25.70 -5.81
C ALA A 74 34.42 -26.87 -5.20
N GLY A 75 33.29 -26.59 -4.56
CA GLY A 75 32.58 -27.56 -3.72
C GLY A 75 33.19 -27.72 -2.33
N LEU A 76 32.45 -28.37 -1.44
CA LEU A 76 32.87 -28.69 -0.08
C LEU A 76 33.29 -30.17 -0.01
N PHE A 77 34.50 -30.45 0.44
CA PHE A 77 34.98 -31.82 0.64
C PHE A 77 34.83 -32.25 2.09
N LEU A 78 34.18 -33.38 2.34
CA LEU A 78 34.07 -34.00 3.66
C LEU A 78 34.30 -35.50 3.53
N ASN A 79 35.32 -36.02 4.23
CA ASN A 79 35.76 -37.42 4.16
C ASN A 79 36.02 -37.92 2.73
N GLY A 80 36.67 -37.10 1.90
CA GLY A 80 36.99 -37.42 0.50
C GLY A 80 35.82 -37.33 -0.49
N LEU A 81 34.60 -37.08 -0.02
CA LEU A 81 33.42 -36.88 -0.86
C LEU A 81 33.21 -35.39 -1.16
N GLN A 82 32.95 -35.06 -2.42
CA GLN A 82 32.65 -33.69 -2.85
C GLN A 82 31.15 -33.41 -2.77
N TYR A 83 30.79 -32.33 -2.09
CA TYR A 83 29.44 -31.80 -2.02
C TYR A 83 29.40 -30.49 -2.80
N ARG A 84 28.48 -30.39 -3.76
CA ARG A 84 28.34 -29.22 -4.64
C ARG A 84 27.07 -28.45 -4.31
N PHE A 85 27.04 -27.17 -4.68
CA PHE A 85 25.85 -26.33 -4.47
C PHE A 85 24.64 -26.95 -5.13
N TYR A 86 23.62 -27.28 -4.34
CA TYR A 86 22.39 -27.81 -4.87
C TYR A 86 21.39 -26.69 -5.10
N HIS A 87 20.74 -26.16 -4.07
CA HIS A 87 19.84 -25.01 -4.17
C HIS A 87 19.42 -24.50 -2.79
N HIS A 88 18.52 -23.52 -2.75
CA HIS A 88 17.94 -22.96 -1.54
C HIS A 88 16.47 -22.60 -1.77
N SER A 89 15.68 -22.53 -0.71
CA SER A 89 14.37 -21.88 -0.72
C SER A 89 14.48 -20.35 -0.57
N ASN A 90 13.36 -19.63 -0.67
CA ASN A 90 13.36 -18.18 -0.43
C ASN A 90 13.64 -17.81 1.04
N SER A 91 13.20 -18.63 2.00
CA SER A 91 13.56 -18.39 3.41
C SER A 91 15.05 -18.59 3.63
N GLN A 92 15.60 -19.65 3.02
CA GLN A 92 17.02 -19.98 3.05
C GLN A 92 17.90 -18.90 2.40
N LEU A 93 17.46 -18.32 1.27
CA LEU A 93 18.12 -17.16 0.64
C LEU A 93 18.25 -15.98 1.62
N ARG A 94 17.15 -15.65 2.32
CA ARG A 94 17.12 -14.56 3.30
C ARG A 94 17.99 -14.82 4.53
N SER A 95 18.05 -16.07 4.99
CA SER A 95 18.94 -16.49 6.09
C SER A 95 20.36 -16.82 5.65
N ARG A 96 20.70 -16.66 4.36
CA ARG A 96 21.99 -17.07 3.77
C ARG A 96 22.35 -18.53 4.07
N THR A 97 21.37 -19.42 4.01
CA THR A 97 21.55 -20.87 4.12
C THR A 97 21.22 -21.55 2.79
N CYS A 98 21.80 -22.70 2.50
CA CYS A 98 21.54 -23.46 1.28
C CYS A 98 21.91 -24.93 1.43
N PHE A 99 21.36 -25.78 0.56
CA PHE A 99 21.71 -27.19 0.52
C PHE A 99 22.84 -27.45 -0.47
N PHE A 100 23.80 -28.23 -0.02
CA PHE A 100 24.80 -28.89 -0.83
C PHE A 100 24.44 -30.38 -0.91
N ARG A 101 24.79 -31.02 -2.02
CA ARG A 101 24.56 -32.44 -2.24
C ARG A 101 25.81 -33.09 -2.83
N GLU A 102 26.10 -34.32 -2.40
CA GLU A 102 27.14 -35.16 -3.00
C GLU A 102 26.89 -35.33 -4.51
N ALA A 103 27.86 -35.01 -5.35
CA ALA A 103 27.81 -35.22 -6.81
C ALA A 103 29.20 -35.06 -7.44
N ASN A 104 29.40 -35.73 -8.58
CA ASN A 104 30.66 -35.67 -9.32
C ASN A 104 30.70 -34.51 -10.32
N SER A 105 29.53 -34.00 -10.73
CA SER A 105 29.40 -32.93 -11.74
C SER A 105 28.16 -32.06 -11.47
N ASP A 106 28.11 -30.85 -12.05
CA ASP A 106 26.94 -29.97 -11.95
C ASP A 106 25.79 -30.46 -12.83
N GLU A 107 26.11 -31.10 -13.95
CA GLU A 107 25.17 -31.70 -14.90
C GLU A 107 24.34 -32.81 -14.22
N GLU A 108 24.97 -33.61 -13.36
CA GLU A 108 24.29 -34.63 -12.56
C GLU A 108 23.22 -34.01 -11.63
N LEU A 109 23.53 -32.87 -11.01
CA LEU A 109 22.60 -32.16 -10.13
C LEU A 109 21.49 -31.45 -10.92
N ASP A 110 21.83 -30.86 -12.07
CA ASP A 110 20.88 -30.21 -12.98
C ASP A 110 19.88 -31.22 -13.54
N ALA A 111 20.36 -32.39 -14.00
CA ALA A 111 19.50 -33.47 -14.49
C ALA A 111 18.48 -33.93 -13.44
N ARG A 112 18.89 -34.02 -12.16
CA ARG A 112 17.97 -34.35 -11.06
C ARG A 112 16.90 -33.29 -10.82
N ILE A 113 17.28 -32.00 -10.81
CA ILE A 113 16.33 -30.90 -10.58
C ILE A 113 15.39 -30.72 -11.77
N TYR A 114 15.90 -30.79 -13.00
CA TYR A 114 15.10 -30.59 -14.21
C TYR A 114 14.16 -31.76 -14.51
N LYS A 115 14.40 -32.93 -13.91
CA LYS A 115 13.40 -34.01 -13.86
C LYS A 115 12.15 -33.61 -13.05
N LEU A 116 12.29 -32.74 -12.06
CA LEU A 116 11.21 -32.33 -11.17
C LEU A 116 10.39 -31.14 -11.70
N GLY A 117 10.78 -30.52 -12.81
CA GLY A 117 10.03 -29.43 -13.44
C GLY A 117 10.74 -28.77 -14.62
N ASP A 118 9.99 -28.02 -15.43
CA ASP A 118 10.44 -27.37 -16.68
C ASP A 118 11.24 -26.06 -16.47
N PHE A 119 12.20 -26.07 -15.54
CA PHE A 119 12.95 -24.87 -15.14
C PHE A 119 13.85 -24.30 -16.24
N GLY A 120 14.27 -25.12 -17.21
CA GLY A 120 15.15 -24.70 -18.32
C GLY A 120 14.56 -23.60 -19.22
N ARG A 121 13.22 -23.46 -19.26
CA ARG A 121 12.54 -22.39 -20.02
C ARG A 121 12.61 -21.02 -19.34
N ILE A 122 12.95 -20.97 -18.06
CA ILE A 122 12.92 -19.74 -17.26
C ILE A 122 14.27 -19.04 -17.38
N MET A 123 14.42 -18.10 -18.31
CA MET A 123 15.72 -17.45 -18.58
C MET A 123 16.09 -16.28 -17.64
N ASN A 124 15.24 -15.99 -16.65
CA ASN A 124 15.55 -15.05 -15.58
C ASN A 124 16.13 -15.81 -14.37
N ILE A 125 17.36 -15.49 -13.96
CA ILE A 125 18.09 -16.17 -12.88
C ILE A 125 17.32 -16.15 -11.56
N ALA A 126 16.86 -14.97 -11.13
CA ALA A 126 16.14 -14.80 -9.87
C ALA A 126 14.80 -15.56 -9.88
N LYS A 127 14.07 -15.50 -11.00
CA LYS A 127 12.81 -16.22 -11.18
C LYS A 127 13.03 -17.74 -11.18
N ARG A 128 14.06 -18.24 -11.86
CA ARG A 128 14.43 -19.67 -11.89
C ARG A 128 14.81 -20.15 -10.49
N ALA A 129 15.68 -19.43 -9.78
CA ALA A 129 16.04 -19.73 -8.39
C ALA A 129 14.80 -19.78 -7.49
N LYS A 130 13.90 -18.80 -7.61
CA LYS A 130 12.63 -18.73 -6.85
C LYS A 130 11.71 -19.91 -7.15
N ARG A 131 11.64 -20.39 -8.39
CA ARG A 131 10.82 -21.57 -8.77
C ARG A 131 11.41 -22.88 -8.28
N ILE A 132 12.71 -23.09 -8.45
CA ILE A 132 13.39 -24.28 -7.93
C ILE A 132 13.32 -24.30 -6.40
N GLY A 133 13.49 -23.15 -5.75
CA GLY A 133 13.37 -23.00 -4.30
C GLY A 133 12.01 -23.37 -3.71
N LEU A 134 10.96 -23.51 -4.53
CA LEU A 134 9.68 -24.06 -4.07
C LEU A 134 9.79 -25.54 -3.68
N LEU A 135 10.69 -26.31 -4.31
CA LEU A 135 10.97 -27.70 -3.96
C LEU A 135 11.68 -27.83 -2.59
N PHE A 136 12.44 -26.80 -2.20
CA PHE A 136 13.18 -26.72 -0.95
C PHE A 136 12.40 -26.01 0.17
N SER A 137 11.18 -25.54 -0.11
CA SER A 137 10.35 -24.90 0.89
C SER A 137 9.94 -25.92 1.95
N ALA A 138 10.06 -25.52 3.23
CA ALA A 138 9.70 -26.39 4.34
C ALA A 138 8.20 -26.69 4.28
N ALA A 139 7.85 -27.94 4.00
CA ALA A 139 6.48 -28.41 3.92
C ALA A 139 6.47 -29.93 4.12
N GLU A 140 5.72 -30.39 5.11
CA GLU A 140 5.53 -31.82 5.34
C GLU A 140 4.65 -32.40 4.23
N VAL A 141 4.94 -33.62 3.77
CA VAL A 141 4.08 -34.34 2.82
C VAL A 141 2.90 -34.92 3.60
N ASP A 142 1.71 -34.36 3.38
CA ASP A 142 0.51 -34.75 4.14
C ASP A 142 -0.24 -35.91 3.46
N LEU A 143 -0.40 -35.86 2.13
CA LEU A 143 -1.16 -36.87 1.36
C LEU A 143 -0.71 -36.94 -0.10
N GLN A 144 -1.11 -38.01 -0.79
CA GLN A 144 -0.94 -38.16 -2.24
C GLN A 144 -2.25 -37.79 -2.95
N LEU A 145 -2.22 -36.73 -3.75
CA LEU A 145 -3.38 -36.27 -4.51
C LEU A 145 -3.22 -36.65 -5.98
N ASP A 146 -4.04 -37.58 -6.44
CA ASP A 146 -4.03 -38.04 -7.84
C ASP A 146 -4.54 -36.91 -8.76
N PRO A 147 -3.78 -36.54 -9.82
CA PRO A 147 -4.17 -35.50 -10.77
C PRO A 147 -5.56 -35.70 -11.40
N LYS A 148 -6.10 -36.92 -11.46
CA LYS A 148 -7.47 -37.16 -11.96
C LYS A 148 -8.57 -36.45 -11.15
N TRP A 149 -8.29 -36.14 -9.88
CA TRP A 149 -9.22 -35.44 -8.99
C TRP A 149 -9.01 -33.93 -8.98
N VAL A 150 -8.15 -33.44 -9.87
CA VAL A 150 -7.73 -32.05 -9.96
C VAL A 150 -8.09 -31.50 -11.34
N THR A 151 -8.45 -30.22 -11.41
CA THR A 151 -8.62 -29.52 -12.68
C THR A 151 -8.12 -28.07 -12.59
N ASP A 152 -7.76 -27.50 -13.74
CA ASP A 152 -7.36 -26.10 -13.86
C ASP A 152 -8.58 -25.25 -14.27
N ILE A 153 -8.71 -24.07 -13.66
CA ILE A 153 -9.72 -23.05 -13.96
C ILE A 153 -9.04 -21.72 -14.27
N ASP A 154 -9.76 -20.83 -14.95
CA ASP A 154 -9.25 -19.49 -15.27
C ASP A 154 -9.17 -18.59 -14.03
N ASP A 155 -8.32 -17.57 -14.10
CA ASP A 155 -8.30 -16.49 -13.12
C ASP A 155 -9.47 -15.53 -13.34
N ILE A 156 -10.01 -14.98 -12.24
CA ILE A 156 -11.02 -13.92 -12.32
C ILE A 156 -10.29 -12.62 -12.68
N THR A 157 -10.69 -12.02 -13.80
CA THR A 157 -10.04 -10.82 -14.35
C THR A 157 -11.07 -9.73 -14.64
N VAL A 158 -10.65 -8.48 -14.45
CA VAL A 158 -11.39 -7.28 -14.89
C VAL A 158 -10.43 -6.44 -15.72
N GLY A 159 -10.65 -6.39 -17.04
CA GLY A 159 -9.62 -5.91 -17.97
C GLY A 159 -8.37 -6.79 -17.90
N ASP A 160 -7.20 -6.18 -17.74
CA ASP A 160 -5.91 -6.89 -17.65
C ASP A 160 -5.50 -7.25 -16.21
N ILE A 161 -6.35 -6.97 -15.21
CA ILE A 161 -6.03 -7.11 -13.79
C ILE A 161 -6.63 -8.40 -13.23
N VAL A 162 -5.82 -9.19 -12.52
CA VAL A 162 -6.21 -10.46 -11.89
C VAL A 162 -6.66 -10.25 -10.45
N PHE A 163 -7.88 -10.64 -10.11
CA PHE A 163 -8.47 -10.51 -8.77
C PHE A 163 -8.37 -11.78 -7.92
N SER A 164 -7.92 -12.88 -8.50
CA SER A 164 -7.85 -14.20 -7.85
C SER A 164 -6.45 -14.79 -7.76
N ASP A 165 -5.40 -13.95 -7.86
CA ASP A 165 -4.00 -14.42 -7.95
C ASP A 165 -3.62 -15.27 -6.74
N GLY A 166 -3.42 -16.57 -6.96
CA GLY A 166 -3.01 -17.50 -5.92
C GLY A 166 -4.14 -18.20 -5.17
N CYS A 167 -5.42 -17.96 -5.49
CA CYS A 167 -6.57 -18.50 -4.75
C CYS A 167 -7.40 -19.54 -5.53
N GLY A 168 -7.29 -20.82 -5.16
CA GLY A 168 -8.04 -21.94 -5.74
C GLY A 168 -9.18 -22.45 -4.85
N LEU A 169 -9.87 -23.50 -5.31
CA LEU A 169 -11.05 -24.07 -4.65
C LEU A 169 -10.82 -25.53 -4.23
N MET A 170 -11.42 -25.95 -3.12
CA MET A 170 -11.41 -27.34 -2.67
C MET A 170 -12.78 -27.78 -2.13
N ALA A 171 -13.07 -29.07 -2.28
CA ALA A 171 -14.26 -29.70 -1.71
C ALA A 171 -14.13 -29.84 -0.18
N LYS A 172 -15.24 -29.71 0.56
CA LYS A 172 -15.30 -29.95 2.02
C LYS A 172 -14.87 -31.36 2.38
N ARG A 173 -15.23 -32.38 1.58
CA ARG A 173 -14.75 -33.77 1.83
C ARG A 173 -13.23 -33.89 1.77
N PHE A 174 -12.58 -33.12 0.89
CA PHE A 174 -11.12 -33.08 0.79
C PHE A 174 -10.50 -32.32 1.97
N ALA A 175 -11.07 -31.19 2.38
CA ALA A 175 -10.64 -30.46 3.58
C ALA A 175 -10.64 -31.36 4.83
N VAL A 176 -11.70 -32.17 5.02
CA VAL A 176 -11.78 -33.13 6.13
C VAL A 176 -10.70 -34.22 6.05
N GLN A 177 -10.37 -34.70 4.83
CA GLN A 177 -9.31 -35.68 4.63
C GLN A 177 -7.93 -35.08 4.97
N VAL A 178 -7.65 -33.88 4.49
CA VAL A 178 -6.41 -33.13 4.77
C VAL A 178 -6.26 -32.91 6.28
N SER A 179 -7.31 -32.43 6.96
CA SER A 179 -7.30 -32.22 8.41
C SER A 179 -7.03 -33.49 9.20
N LYS A 180 -7.59 -34.62 8.78
CA LYS A 180 -7.33 -35.92 9.42
C LYS A 180 -5.89 -36.38 9.19
N ALA A 181 -5.36 -36.24 7.97
CA ALA A 181 -3.99 -36.63 7.64
C ALA A 181 -2.97 -35.81 8.43
N LYS A 182 -3.15 -34.49 8.47
CA LYS A 182 -2.29 -33.55 9.22
C LYS A 182 -2.53 -33.55 10.73
N SER A 183 -3.54 -34.30 11.21
CA SER A 183 -3.95 -34.33 12.62
C SER A 183 -4.21 -32.94 13.20
N ILE A 184 -4.96 -32.11 12.46
CA ILE A 184 -5.28 -30.74 12.89
C ILE A 184 -6.21 -30.79 14.09
N ILE A 185 -5.69 -30.35 15.23
CA ILE A 185 -6.40 -30.26 16.50
C ILE A 185 -6.45 -28.80 16.90
N PHE A 186 -7.63 -28.34 17.27
CA PHE A 186 -7.84 -27.06 17.93
C PHE A 186 -8.56 -27.33 19.25
N ARG A 187 -7.98 -26.88 20.36
CA ARG A 187 -8.53 -27.08 21.72
C ARG A 187 -8.95 -28.53 22.02
N ASN A 188 -8.04 -29.47 21.78
CA ASN A 188 -8.26 -30.92 21.97
C ASN A 188 -9.39 -31.54 21.12
N GLN A 189 -9.95 -30.81 20.16
CA GLN A 189 -10.95 -31.31 19.21
C GLN A 189 -10.42 -31.30 17.78
N ARG A 190 -10.91 -32.22 16.94
CA ARG A 190 -10.58 -32.24 15.51
C ARG A 190 -11.15 -31.00 14.84
N TYR A 191 -10.30 -30.27 14.14
CA TYR A 191 -10.69 -29.02 13.48
C TYR A 191 -10.48 -29.11 11.97
N THR A 192 -11.46 -28.61 11.21
CA THR A 192 -11.40 -28.56 9.74
C THR A 192 -11.35 -27.10 9.28
N PRO A 193 -10.16 -26.58 8.93
CA PRO A 193 -10.01 -25.26 8.35
C PRO A 193 -10.77 -25.13 7.02
N THR A 194 -11.19 -23.90 6.75
CA THR A 194 -11.82 -23.48 5.49
C THR A 194 -10.80 -23.05 4.44
N VAL A 195 -9.58 -22.71 4.86
CA VAL A 195 -8.49 -22.26 3.98
C VAL A 195 -7.22 -23.03 4.32
N PHE A 196 -6.55 -23.55 3.30
CA PHE A 196 -5.21 -24.14 3.42
C PHE A 196 -4.25 -23.46 2.46
N GLN A 197 -3.09 -23.06 2.94
CA GLN A 197 -1.96 -22.68 2.11
C GLN A 197 -1.21 -23.96 1.70
N ILE A 198 -0.99 -24.16 0.40
CA ILE A 198 -0.57 -25.46 -0.14
C ILE A 198 0.64 -25.38 -1.06
N ARG A 199 1.26 -26.55 -1.25
CA ARG A 199 2.22 -26.89 -2.29
C ARG A 199 1.81 -28.23 -2.89
N TYR A 200 1.65 -28.27 -4.21
CA TYR A 200 1.27 -29.48 -4.94
C TYR A 200 1.81 -29.39 -6.36
N LEU A 201 2.58 -30.37 -6.84
CA LEU A 201 3.27 -30.29 -8.14
C LEU A 201 3.99 -28.93 -8.30
N GLY A 202 3.68 -28.17 -9.35
CA GLY A 202 4.15 -26.79 -9.55
C GLY A 202 3.20 -25.70 -9.06
N TYR A 203 2.11 -26.06 -8.37
CA TYR A 203 1.12 -25.14 -7.80
C TYR A 203 1.56 -24.60 -6.43
N LYS A 204 1.40 -23.28 -6.28
CA LYS A 204 1.52 -22.52 -5.03
C LYS A 204 0.26 -21.67 -4.86
N GLY A 205 -0.30 -21.68 -3.67
CA GLY A 205 -1.31 -20.71 -3.29
C GLY A 205 -2.12 -21.12 -2.08
N VAL A 206 -3.33 -20.58 -1.96
CA VAL A 206 -4.34 -21.03 -1.00
C VAL A 206 -5.45 -21.79 -1.71
N LEU A 207 -6.06 -22.74 -1.00
CA LEU A 207 -7.31 -23.39 -1.39
C LEU A 207 -8.38 -23.03 -0.36
N MET A 208 -9.48 -22.47 -0.83
CA MET A 208 -10.65 -22.20 0.00
C MET A 208 -11.74 -23.25 -0.24
N LEU A 209 -12.52 -23.51 0.81
CA LEU A 209 -13.64 -24.44 0.76
C LEU A 209 -14.74 -23.92 -0.17
N ASP A 210 -15.20 -24.74 -1.10
CA ASP A 210 -16.36 -24.47 -1.95
C ASP A 210 -17.34 -25.66 -1.87
N PRO A 211 -18.54 -25.48 -1.27
CA PRO A 211 -19.54 -26.53 -1.16
C PRO A 211 -20.03 -27.06 -2.53
N LYS A 212 -19.98 -26.26 -3.60
CA LYS A 212 -20.43 -26.67 -4.93
C LYS A 212 -19.61 -27.84 -5.49
N LEU A 213 -18.34 -27.96 -5.11
CA LEU A 213 -17.49 -29.09 -5.53
C LEU A 213 -17.95 -30.43 -4.95
N ASP A 214 -18.54 -30.43 -3.74
CA ASP A 214 -19.11 -31.64 -3.15
C ASP A 214 -20.43 -32.04 -3.81
N GLU A 215 -21.18 -31.08 -4.35
CA GLU A 215 -22.41 -31.33 -5.14
C GLU A 215 -22.07 -31.94 -6.50
N GLU A 216 -21.07 -31.38 -7.20
CA GLU A 216 -20.60 -31.86 -8.51
C GLU A 216 -20.01 -33.28 -8.45
N LYS A 217 -19.35 -33.62 -7.32
CA LYS A 217 -18.64 -34.89 -7.07
C LYS A 217 -17.54 -35.29 -8.06
N LYS A 218 -17.27 -34.49 -9.10
CA LYS A 218 -16.28 -34.76 -10.16
C LYS A 218 -14.84 -34.56 -9.71
N PHE A 219 -14.53 -33.42 -9.10
CA PHE A 219 -13.19 -33.04 -8.68
C PHE A 219 -13.12 -32.82 -7.16
N LEU A 220 -11.91 -32.86 -6.59
CA LEU A 220 -11.63 -32.52 -5.20
C LEU A 220 -11.03 -31.12 -5.06
N VAL A 221 -10.27 -30.68 -6.08
CA VAL A 221 -9.55 -29.40 -6.08
C VAL A 221 -9.61 -28.77 -7.48
N LYS A 222 -9.83 -27.46 -7.54
CA LYS A 222 -9.71 -26.63 -8.75
C LYS A 222 -8.59 -25.60 -8.54
N PHE A 223 -7.55 -25.63 -9.37
CA PHE A 223 -6.43 -24.68 -9.31
C PHE A 223 -6.57 -23.58 -10.35
N ARG A 224 -6.10 -22.36 -10.06
CA ARG A 224 -6.07 -21.27 -11.04
C ARG A 224 -4.74 -21.21 -11.80
N LYS A 225 -4.75 -20.62 -13.00
CA LYS A 225 -3.56 -20.42 -13.83
C LYS A 225 -2.44 -19.70 -13.06
N SER A 226 -2.78 -18.63 -12.34
CA SER A 226 -1.86 -17.86 -11.49
C SER A 226 -1.12 -18.71 -10.44
N MET A 227 -1.73 -19.80 -9.95
CA MET A 227 -1.12 -20.69 -8.96
C MET A 227 -0.01 -21.57 -9.56
N LYS A 228 -0.05 -21.87 -10.86
CA LYS A 228 0.88 -22.78 -11.54
C LYS A 228 2.20 -22.06 -11.84
N LYS A 229 3.21 -22.27 -10.99
CA LYS A 229 4.49 -21.55 -11.07
C LYS A 229 5.52 -22.22 -12.00
N PHE A 230 5.37 -23.52 -12.26
CA PHE A 230 6.09 -24.34 -13.24
C PHE A 230 5.29 -25.63 -13.53
N SER A 231 5.65 -26.40 -14.56
CA SER A 231 4.96 -27.64 -14.94
C SER A 231 5.75 -28.87 -14.50
N THR A 232 5.05 -29.85 -13.90
CA THR A 232 5.63 -31.16 -13.50
C THR A 232 4.51 -32.19 -13.27
N THR A 233 4.83 -33.47 -13.41
CA THR A 233 3.90 -34.60 -13.19
C THR A 233 4.45 -35.69 -12.26
N GLU A 234 5.70 -35.57 -11.80
CA GLU A 234 6.37 -36.65 -11.07
C GLU A 234 5.92 -36.75 -9.60
N ASP A 235 5.93 -35.63 -8.88
CA ASP A 235 5.64 -35.63 -7.44
C ASP A 235 4.21 -35.16 -7.12
N LYS A 236 3.34 -36.14 -6.88
CA LYS A 236 1.93 -35.96 -6.53
C LYS A 236 1.71 -35.71 -5.03
N SER A 237 2.78 -35.41 -4.27
CA SER A 237 2.69 -35.00 -2.88
C SER A 237 1.93 -33.68 -2.73
N PHE A 238 0.91 -33.71 -1.88
CA PHE A 238 0.16 -32.54 -1.45
C PHE A 238 0.61 -32.18 -0.04
N SER A 239 1.08 -30.94 0.11
CA SER A 239 1.64 -30.42 1.35
C SER A 239 0.94 -29.14 1.76
N VAL A 240 0.53 -29.07 3.01
CA VAL A 240 -0.06 -27.93 3.68
C VAL A 240 1.05 -27.18 4.43
N VAL A 241 1.24 -25.92 4.07
CA VAL A 241 2.18 -24.98 4.68
C VAL A 241 1.55 -24.25 5.86
N GLY A 242 0.24 -23.96 5.78
CA GLY A 242 -0.51 -23.24 6.81
C GLY A 242 -2.02 -23.35 6.57
N TYR A 243 -2.83 -22.88 7.52
CA TYR A 243 -4.29 -22.99 7.46
C TYR A 243 -4.99 -21.92 8.31
N SER A 244 -6.25 -21.61 8.00
CA SER A 244 -7.08 -20.67 8.78
C SER A 244 -7.33 -21.17 10.21
N GLN A 245 -7.16 -20.30 11.20
CA GLN A 245 -7.22 -20.65 12.62
C GLN A 245 -8.16 -19.72 13.40
N PRO A 246 -9.01 -20.26 14.29
CA PRO A 246 -9.81 -19.46 15.21
C PRO A 246 -8.94 -18.62 16.15
N TYR A 247 -9.44 -17.47 16.57
CA TYR A 247 -8.80 -16.57 17.56
C TYR A 247 -7.35 -16.19 17.23
N SER A 248 -6.99 -16.12 15.95
CA SER A 248 -5.69 -15.60 15.52
C SER A 248 -5.67 -14.08 15.68
N PHE A 249 -5.44 -13.58 16.89
CA PHE A 249 -5.49 -12.14 17.18
C PHE A 249 -4.41 -11.36 16.42
N GLY A 250 -4.80 -10.21 15.89
CA GLY A 250 -3.89 -9.26 15.28
C GLY A 250 -2.99 -8.59 16.32
N ARG A 251 -1.78 -8.22 15.90
CA ARG A 251 -0.84 -7.46 16.73
C ARG A 251 -0.45 -6.17 16.05
N LEU A 252 -0.58 -5.08 16.78
CA LEU A 252 -0.10 -3.78 16.35
C LEU A 252 1.43 -3.75 16.46
N ASN A 253 2.11 -3.30 15.41
CA ASN A 253 3.57 -3.22 15.31
C ASN A 253 4.01 -1.79 14.98
N ASN A 254 5.32 -1.50 15.06
CA ASN A 254 5.86 -0.16 14.77
C ASN A 254 5.39 0.40 13.41
N ASP A 255 5.39 -0.44 12.38
CA ASP A 255 5.10 -0.01 11.01
C ASP A 255 3.62 0.41 10.90
N ILE A 256 2.68 -0.38 11.45
CA ILE A 256 1.26 -0.03 11.47
C ILE A 256 1.00 1.20 12.34
N VAL A 257 1.64 1.32 13.51
CA VAL A 257 1.49 2.51 14.39
C VAL A 257 1.90 3.79 13.66
N VAL A 258 3.02 3.76 12.94
CA VAL A 258 3.51 4.89 12.14
C VAL A 258 2.46 5.34 11.13
N LEU A 259 1.89 4.40 10.38
CA LEU A 259 0.90 4.72 9.36
C LEU A 259 -0.39 5.24 9.99
N LEU A 260 -0.89 4.61 11.05
CA LEU A 260 -2.11 5.03 11.73
C LEU A 260 -1.97 6.40 12.42
N SER A 261 -0.81 6.69 13.01
CA SER A 261 -0.50 8.03 13.56
C SER A 261 -0.49 9.08 12.45
N SER A 262 0.11 8.76 11.29
CA SER A 262 0.09 9.65 10.11
C SER A 262 -1.31 9.83 9.52
N LEU A 263 -2.20 8.84 9.71
CA LEU A 263 -3.61 8.89 9.32
C LEU A 263 -4.52 9.53 10.39
N GLY A 264 -3.94 10.21 11.39
CA GLY A 264 -4.70 11.02 12.35
C GLY A 264 -5.22 10.27 13.59
N ILE A 265 -4.79 9.03 13.85
CA ILE A 265 -5.04 8.39 15.14
C ILE A 265 -4.17 9.07 16.20
N SER A 266 -4.79 9.57 17.27
CA SER A 266 -4.10 10.33 18.30
C SER A 266 -3.20 9.47 19.19
N ASP A 267 -2.16 10.09 19.73
CA ASP A 267 -1.18 9.44 20.61
C ASP A 267 -1.83 8.86 21.87
N GLU A 268 -2.85 9.54 22.42
CA GLU A 268 -3.58 9.09 23.61
C GLU A 268 -4.29 7.75 23.36
N LYS A 269 -4.83 7.54 22.14
CA LYS A 269 -5.48 6.28 21.78
C LYS A 269 -4.48 5.13 21.75
N PHE A 270 -3.27 5.34 21.20
CA PHE A 270 -2.23 4.30 21.22
C PHE A 270 -1.75 3.97 22.63
N GLN A 271 -1.51 5.00 23.46
CA GLN A 271 -1.12 4.82 24.85
C GLN A 271 -2.21 4.09 25.66
N ALA A 272 -3.48 4.41 25.44
CA ALA A 272 -4.60 3.71 26.07
C ALA A 272 -4.62 2.21 25.71
N LYS A 273 -4.42 1.86 24.43
CA LYS A 273 -4.34 0.45 24.01
C LYS A 273 -3.11 -0.26 24.60
N GLN A 274 -1.97 0.43 24.68
CA GLN A 274 -0.75 -0.13 25.28
C GLN A 274 -0.92 -0.36 26.79
N ARG A 275 -1.51 0.60 27.51
CA ARG A 275 -1.80 0.48 28.95
C ARG A 275 -2.75 -0.67 29.23
N ALA A 276 -3.84 -0.78 28.45
CA ALA A 276 -4.77 -1.91 28.55
C ALA A 276 -4.06 -3.25 28.30
N TYR A 277 -3.09 -3.30 27.38
CA TYR A 277 -2.27 -4.49 27.14
C TYR A 277 -1.35 -4.83 28.33
N PHE A 278 -0.74 -3.82 28.97
CA PHE A 278 0.09 -4.01 30.15
C PHE A 278 -0.72 -4.50 31.36
N GLU A 279 -1.89 -3.89 31.60
CA GLU A 279 -2.82 -4.31 32.65
C GLU A 279 -3.33 -5.74 32.42
N TRP A 280 -3.54 -6.13 31.16
CA TRP A 280 -3.91 -7.50 30.79
C TRP A 280 -2.79 -8.50 31.09
N ILE A 281 -1.53 -8.16 30.77
CA ILE A 281 -0.37 -9.00 31.12
C ILE A 281 -0.24 -9.11 32.63
N GLU A 282 -0.22 -8.00 33.37
CA GLU A 282 -0.01 -8.00 34.82
C GLU A 282 -1.15 -8.67 35.59
N GLY A 283 -2.40 -8.45 35.15
CA GLY A 283 -3.59 -9.04 35.73
C GLY A 283 -3.59 -10.57 35.69
N ALA A 284 -2.91 -11.19 34.72
CA ALA A 284 -2.83 -12.64 34.59
C ALA A 284 -2.12 -13.35 35.77
N SER A 285 -1.42 -12.64 36.66
CA SER A 285 -0.85 -13.22 37.89
C SER A 285 -1.79 -13.18 39.09
N HIS A 286 -2.82 -12.32 39.07
CA HIS A 286 -3.60 -11.97 40.26
C HIS A 286 -5.10 -12.27 40.10
N ASP A 287 -5.56 -12.41 38.86
CA ASP A 287 -6.96 -12.63 38.52
C ASP A 287 -7.07 -13.87 37.62
N ALA A 288 -7.72 -14.91 38.13
CA ALA A 288 -7.87 -16.19 37.44
C ALA A 288 -8.62 -16.04 36.10
N VAL A 289 -9.59 -15.13 36.02
CA VAL A 289 -10.36 -14.87 34.81
C VAL A 289 -9.48 -14.19 33.75
N LYS A 290 -8.71 -13.17 34.15
CA LYS A 290 -7.73 -12.53 33.25
C LYS A 290 -6.62 -13.49 32.83
N ALA A 291 -6.18 -14.37 33.72
CA ALA A 291 -5.19 -15.39 33.43
C ALA A 291 -5.70 -16.41 32.40
N ILE A 292 -6.96 -16.85 32.51
CA ILE A 292 -7.61 -17.73 31.53
C ILE A 292 -7.70 -17.05 30.17
N ASP A 293 -8.12 -15.78 30.12
CA ASP A 293 -8.19 -15.00 28.89
C ASP A 293 -6.79 -14.81 28.27
N PHE A 294 -5.78 -14.46 29.08
CA PHE A 294 -4.37 -14.35 28.67
C PHE A 294 -3.85 -15.64 28.03
N LEU A 295 -3.98 -16.76 28.73
CA LEU A 295 -3.54 -18.06 28.25
C LEU A 295 -4.29 -18.48 26.99
N SER A 296 -5.59 -18.23 26.92
CA SER A 296 -6.44 -18.56 25.78
C SER A 296 -6.08 -17.74 24.53
N SER A 297 -5.77 -16.46 24.69
CA SER A 297 -5.33 -15.58 23.60
C SER A 297 -3.92 -15.89 23.09
N LEU A 298 -3.07 -16.51 23.93
CA LEU A 298 -1.76 -17.04 23.54
C LEU A 298 -1.83 -18.48 22.98
N GLY A 299 -3.02 -19.07 22.88
CA GLY A 299 -3.23 -20.44 22.40
C GLY A 299 -2.80 -21.53 23.39
N LYS A 300 -2.66 -21.20 24.68
CA LYS A 300 -2.22 -22.08 25.77
C LYS A 300 -3.40 -22.68 26.55
N TYR A 301 -4.37 -23.26 25.83
CA TYR A 301 -5.62 -23.77 26.40
C TYR A 301 -5.43 -24.87 27.45
N SER A 302 -4.47 -25.77 27.25
CA SER A 302 -4.18 -26.81 28.24
C SER A 302 -3.63 -26.26 29.56
N LEU A 303 -2.96 -25.11 29.53
CA LEU A 303 -2.54 -24.41 30.74
C LEU A 303 -3.70 -23.62 31.35
N ALA A 304 -4.60 -23.05 30.54
CA ALA A 304 -5.82 -22.39 31.04
C ALA A 304 -6.75 -23.39 31.75
N GLU A 305 -6.88 -24.61 31.24
CA GLU A 305 -7.63 -25.68 31.89
C GLU A 305 -6.97 -26.11 33.21
N ARG A 306 -5.64 -26.34 33.21
CA ARG A 306 -4.90 -26.65 34.45
C ARG A 306 -4.99 -25.53 35.49
N LEU A 307 -4.96 -24.27 35.06
CA LEU A 307 -5.13 -23.13 35.94
C LEU A 307 -6.45 -23.18 36.71
N LEU A 308 -7.53 -23.52 36.03
CA LEU A 308 -8.81 -23.73 36.70
C LEU A 308 -8.74 -24.93 37.65
N LEU A 309 -8.21 -26.06 37.18
CA LEU A 309 -8.28 -27.32 37.91
C LEU A 309 -7.37 -27.39 39.14
N ASP A 310 -6.19 -26.79 39.07
CA ASP A 310 -5.13 -26.88 40.09
C ASP A 310 -5.01 -25.57 40.90
N GLY A 311 -5.73 -24.52 40.49
CA GLY A 311 -5.74 -23.20 41.11
C GLY A 311 -4.56 -22.31 40.70
N MET A 312 -4.75 -20.99 40.87
CA MET A 312 -3.69 -19.98 40.68
C MET A 312 -2.51 -20.19 41.65
N ASP A 313 -2.79 -20.73 42.84
CA ASP A 313 -1.82 -20.97 43.90
C ASP A 313 -0.88 -22.16 43.62
N SER A 314 -1.18 -22.96 42.60
CA SER A 314 -0.30 -24.05 42.17
C SER A 314 1.05 -23.50 41.71
N PRO A 315 2.18 -23.88 42.35
CA PRO A 315 3.50 -23.38 41.99
C PRO A 315 3.89 -23.69 40.53
N ALA A 316 3.41 -24.81 39.99
CA ALA A 316 3.67 -25.19 38.60
C ALA A 316 2.94 -24.28 37.61
N VAL A 317 1.65 -24.00 37.85
CA VAL A 317 0.82 -23.14 36.99
C VAL A 317 1.30 -21.70 37.05
N SER A 318 1.50 -21.16 38.25
CA SER A 318 1.97 -19.79 38.45
C SER A 318 3.34 -19.56 37.78
N LYS A 319 4.28 -20.53 37.90
CA LYS A 319 5.57 -20.48 37.22
C LYS A 319 5.44 -20.47 35.70
N GLU A 320 4.53 -21.27 35.12
CA GLU A 320 4.29 -21.30 33.68
C GLU A 320 3.64 -20.00 33.17
N ILE A 321 2.64 -19.46 33.89
CA ILE A 321 2.04 -18.15 33.58
C ILE A 321 3.11 -17.08 33.61
N ARG A 322 3.95 -17.06 34.66
CA ARG A 322 5.04 -16.10 34.79
C ARG A 322 6.06 -16.21 33.66
N ALA A 323 6.40 -17.44 33.26
CA ALA A 323 7.28 -17.68 32.12
C ALA A 323 6.70 -17.11 30.82
N LEU A 324 5.38 -17.22 30.60
CA LEU A 324 4.70 -16.65 29.44
C LEU A 324 4.61 -15.11 29.49
N GLN A 325 4.32 -14.52 30.65
CA GLN A 325 4.37 -13.07 30.82
C GLN A 325 5.78 -12.54 30.55
N ASN A 326 6.81 -13.15 31.15
CA ASN A 326 8.21 -12.81 30.90
C ASN A 326 8.55 -12.94 29.40
N ALA A 327 8.04 -13.97 28.72
CA ALA A 327 8.25 -14.16 27.29
C ALA A 327 7.55 -13.11 26.42
N GLU A 328 6.37 -12.60 26.82
CA GLU A 328 5.70 -11.48 26.14
C GLU A 328 6.43 -10.16 26.41
N VAL A 329 6.81 -9.87 27.66
CA VAL A 329 7.55 -8.65 28.03
C VAL A 329 8.94 -8.63 27.37
N ALA A 330 9.63 -9.76 27.27
CA ALA A 330 10.91 -9.86 26.58
C ALA A 330 10.81 -9.50 25.08
N GLN A 331 9.64 -9.70 24.46
CA GLN A 331 9.41 -9.38 23.05
C GLN A 331 9.21 -7.88 22.78
N PHE A 332 9.12 -7.03 23.81
CA PHE A 332 9.16 -5.58 23.66
C PHE A 332 10.53 -5.09 23.17
N LEU A 333 11.56 -5.93 23.31
CA LEU A 333 12.86 -5.69 22.70
C LEU A 333 13.13 -6.73 21.60
N LYS A 334 13.70 -6.27 20.49
CA LYS A 334 14.28 -7.14 19.46
C LYS A 334 15.72 -6.70 19.18
N ASN A 335 16.69 -7.56 19.46
CA ASN A 335 18.12 -7.23 19.36
C ASN A 335 18.50 -5.96 20.16
N ASN A 336 18.00 -5.85 21.40
CA ASN A 336 18.15 -4.69 22.28
C ASN A 336 17.57 -3.37 21.74
N ARG A 337 16.71 -3.42 20.72
CA ARG A 337 15.97 -2.25 20.22
C ARG A 337 14.51 -2.34 20.63
N PRO A 338 13.91 -1.24 21.12
CA PRO A 338 12.51 -1.22 21.48
C PRO A 338 11.61 -1.46 20.26
N ARG A 339 10.52 -2.19 20.51
CA ARG A 339 9.53 -2.57 19.52
C ARG A 339 8.15 -2.56 20.15
N THR A 340 7.27 -1.74 19.60
CA THR A 340 5.84 -1.79 19.86
C THR A 340 5.28 -3.11 19.36
N ARG A 341 4.67 -3.84 20.28
CA ARG A 341 4.00 -5.12 20.03
C ARG A 341 2.91 -5.32 21.07
N MET A 342 1.66 -5.16 20.66
CA MET A 342 0.50 -5.34 21.52
C MET A 342 -0.61 -6.09 20.79
N ILE A 343 -1.36 -6.95 21.50
CA ILE A 343 -2.54 -7.63 20.95
C ILE A 343 -3.72 -6.66 20.97
N ILE A 344 -4.45 -6.60 19.86
CA ILE A 344 -5.72 -5.87 19.77
C ILE A 344 -6.85 -6.90 19.73
N HIS A 345 -7.68 -6.97 20.77
CA HIS A 345 -8.73 -7.99 20.89
C HIS A 345 -9.82 -7.86 19.80
N LYS A 346 -10.17 -6.61 19.43
CA LYS A 346 -11.03 -6.27 18.27
C LYS A 346 -10.27 -6.35 16.92
N SER A 347 -9.44 -7.39 16.76
CA SER A 347 -8.70 -7.64 15.51
C SER A 347 -8.39 -9.12 15.27
N ARG A 348 -8.08 -9.48 14.02
CA ARG A 348 -7.57 -10.80 13.62
C ARG A 348 -6.45 -10.69 12.60
N LEU A 349 -5.62 -11.73 12.52
CA LEU A 349 -4.66 -11.95 11.44
C LEU A 349 -5.19 -13.08 10.55
N LEU A 350 -5.78 -12.72 9.41
CA LEU A 350 -6.58 -13.63 8.57
C LEU A 350 -5.90 -13.91 7.23
N TYR A 351 -6.07 -15.13 6.70
CA TYR A 351 -5.70 -15.42 5.30
C TYR A 351 -6.66 -14.70 4.35
N GLY A 352 -6.11 -14.07 3.31
CA GLY A 352 -6.91 -13.53 2.21
C GLY A 352 -7.36 -14.62 1.25
N VAL A 353 -8.62 -14.55 0.81
CA VAL A 353 -9.19 -15.36 -0.28
C VAL A 353 -10.04 -14.49 -1.21
N CYS A 354 -10.30 -14.96 -2.42
CA CYS A 354 -11.12 -14.23 -3.39
C CYS A 354 -12.59 -14.61 -3.27
N ASP A 355 -13.51 -13.71 -3.56
CA ASP A 355 -14.93 -14.05 -3.78
C ASP A 355 -15.08 -14.85 -5.08
N PRO A 356 -15.40 -16.16 -5.02
CA PRO A 356 -15.54 -16.98 -6.22
C PRO A 356 -16.84 -16.72 -6.99
N TYR A 357 -17.80 -15.99 -6.41
CA TYR A 357 -19.13 -15.81 -6.96
C TYR A 357 -19.39 -14.39 -7.48
N GLY A 358 -18.53 -13.42 -7.13
CA GLY A 358 -18.68 -12.02 -7.54
C GLY A 358 -19.89 -11.33 -6.91
N VAL A 359 -20.23 -11.69 -5.68
CA VAL A 359 -21.36 -11.14 -4.90
C VAL A 359 -20.97 -9.90 -4.10
N LEU A 360 -19.69 -9.74 -3.76
CA LEU A 360 -19.17 -8.57 -3.06
C LEU A 360 -18.92 -7.42 -4.04
N LYS A 361 -19.26 -6.19 -3.66
CA LYS A 361 -18.93 -4.97 -4.44
C LYS A 361 -17.50 -4.51 -4.16
N GLU A 362 -16.98 -3.66 -5.05
CA GLU A 362 -15.69 -2.99 -4.82
C GLU A 362 -15.70 -2.24 -3.47
N GLY A 363 -14.62 -2.36 -2.69
CA GLY A 363 -14.52 -1.82 -1.33
C GLY A 363 -15.21 -2.65 -0.25
N GLN A 364 -15.93 -3.71 -0.61
CA GLN A 364 -16.54 -4.66 0.33
C GLN A 364 -15.68 -5.90 0.53
N VAL A 365 -15.72 -6.42 1.75
CA VAL A 365 -15.10 -7.70 2.12
C VAL A 365 -16.06 -8.48 3.00
N GLN A 366 -15.95 -9.80 2.97
CA GLN A 366 -16.64 -10.64 3.94
C GLN A 366 -15.64 -11.26 4.91
N ILE A 367 -15.94 -11.14 6.19
CA ILE A 367 -15.14 -11.72 7.26
C ILE A 367 -16.10 -12.45 8.18
N ARG A 368 -15.93 -13.76 8.34
CA ARG A 368 -16.63 -14.51 9.37
C ARG A 368 -15.57 -15.09 10.29
N ILE A 369 -15.59 -14.73 11.56
CA ILE A 369 -14.60 -15.12 12.56
C ILE A 369 -15.25 -15.94 13.64
N THR A 370 -14.46 -16.80 14.27
CA THR A 370 -14.86 -17.43 15.51
C THR A 370 -14.74 -16.40 16.64
N SER A 371 -15.89 -15.99 17.20
CA SER A 371 -16.02 -15.03 18.31
C SER A 371 -16.27 -15.74 19.65
N SER A 372 -15.83 -15.11 20.74
CA SER A 372 -16.09 -15.60 22.08
C SER A 372 -17.57 -15.49 22.43
N ARG A 373 -18.06 -16.50 23.13
CA ARG A 373 -19.46 -16.75 23.49
C ARG A 373 -20.47 -16.79 22.32
N GLY A 374 -20.29 -16.06 21.22
CA GLY A 374 -21.19 -15.99 20.05
C GLY A 374 -20.97 -17.02 18.93
N GLY A 375 -19.88 -17.77 18.94
CA GLY A 375 -19.57 -18.74 17.87
C GLY A 375 -19.12 -18.06 16.57
N ALA A 376 -19.48 -18.63 15.41
CA ALA A 376 -19.07 -18.10 14.11
C ALA A 376 -19.86 -16.84 13.74
N THR A 377 -19.26 -15.66 13.93
CA THR A 377 -19.87 -14.36 13.66
C THR A 377 -19.16 -13.61 12.56
N THR A 378 -19.89 -12.89 11.73
CA THR A 378 -19.28 -11.81 10.94
C THR A 378 -19.15 -10.59 11.86
N PRO A 379 -18.24 -9.63 11.62
CA PRO A 379 -18.40 -8.25 12.04
C PRO A 379 -19.11 -7.53 10.88
N ILE A 380 -20.42 -7.27 10.97
CA ILE A 380 -21.27 -6.77 9.87
C ILE A 380 -21.28 -5.25 9.90
N ASN A 381 -21.20 -4.62 8.73
CA ASN A 381 -21.46 -3.21 8.47
C ASN A 381 -20.71 -2.22 9.38
N GLY A 382 -19.51 -2.63 9.79
CA GLY A 382 -18.47 -1.76 10.29
C GLY A 382 -17.46 -1.49 9.18
N ASP A 383 -16.83 -0.32 9.28
CA ASP A 383 -15.61 -0.08 8.52
C ASP A 383 -14.47 -0.77 9.26
N ILE A 384 -13.63 -1.45 8.51
CA ILE A 384 -12.51 -2.20 9.05
C ILE A 384 -11.22 -1.69 8.45
N LEU A 385 -10.17 -1.73 9.25
CA LEU A 385 -8.80 -1.51 8.81
C LEU A 385 -8.21 -2.84 8.36
N VAL A 386 -7.70 -2.90 7.13
CA VAL A 386 -7.01 -4.05 6.54
C VAL A 386 -5.59 -3.61 6.15
N VAL A 387 -4.59 -4.28 6.72
CA VAL A 387 -3.17 -3.97 6.48
C VAL A 387 -2.39 -5.25 6.27
N ARG A 388 -1.52 -5.26 5.26
CA ARG A 388 -0.52 -6.32 5.05
C ARG A 388 0.86 -5.86 5.48
N ASN A 389 1.56 -6.71 6.23
CA ASN A 389 2.94 -6.44 6.61
C ASN A 389 3.95 -7.06 5.62
N PRO A 390 5.09 -6.41 5.36
CA PRO A 390 5.50 -5.08 5.85
C PRO A 390 4.77 -3.94 5.11
N CYS A 391 4.41 -2.87 5.82
CA CYS A 391 3.72 -1.69 5.28
C CYS A 391 4.56 -0.43 5.52
N LEU A 392 4.58 0.48 4.55
CA LEU A 392 5.34 1.74 4.64
C LEU A 392 4.56 2.92 4.05
N HIS A 393 3.60 2.66 3.17
CA HIS A 393 2.79 3.71 2.57
C HIS A 393 1.52 3.92 3.41
N PRO A 394 1.10 5.15 3.71
CA PRO A 394 -0.16 5.40 4.43
C PRO A 394 -1.36 4.72 3.76
N GLY A 395 -1.40 4.67 2.43
CA GLY A 395 -2.43 3.95 1.68
C GLY A 395 -2.36 2.41 1.74
N ASP A 396 -1.35 1.82 2.39
CA ASP A 396 -1.35 0.38 2.72
C ASP A 396 -2.41 0.03 3.77
N CYS A 397 -2.85 1.03 4.54
CA CYS A 397 -3.95 0.96 5.48
C CYS A 397 -5.29 1.12 4.77
N LEU A 398 -5.81 0.01 4.27
CA LEU A 398 -7.08 0.00 3.55
C LEU A 398 -8.24 0.06 4.55
N LYS A 399 -9.14 1.01 4.34
CA LYS A 399 -10.43 1.04 4.99
C LYS A 399 -11.47 0.38 4.09
N LEU A 400 -11.94 -0.80 4.48
CA LEU A 400 -12.90 -1.61 3.71
C LEU A 400 -14.19 -1.80 4.50
N ARG A 401 -15.27 -2.16 3.80
CA ARG A 401 -16.58 -2.39 4.43
C ARG A 401 -16.80 -3.88 4.63
N ALA A 402 -16.96 -4.31 5.88
CA ALA A 402 -17.32 -5.70 6.16
C ALA A 402 -18.82 -5.93 5.91
N VAL A 403 -19.15 -6.91 5.06
CA VAL A 403 -20.52 -7.31 4.72
C VAL A 403 -20.70 -8.81 4.93
N ASP A 404 -21.92 -9.24 5.26
CA ASP A 404 -22.28 -10.67 5.32
C ASP A 404 -23.17 -11.04 4.14
N HIS A 405 -22.69 -11.99 3.33
CA HIS A 405 -23.44 -12.56 2.22
C HIS A 405 -23.67 -14.07 2.44
N PRO A 406 -24.93 -14.57 2.34
CA PRO A 406 -25.26 -15.97 2.60
C PRO A 406 -24.43 -16.97 1.78
N SER A 407 -24.15 -16.66 0.52
CA SER A 407 -23.36 -17.52 -0.39
C SER A 407 -21.92 -17.77 0.08
N LEU A 408 -21.36 -16.88 0.89
CA LEU A 408 -19.96 -16.94 1.38
C LEU A 408 -19.89 -17.34 2.86
N SER A 409 -21.03 -17.54 3.54
CA SER A 409 -21.14 -17.83 4.98
C SER A 409 -20.37 -19.07 5.46
N HIS A 410 -20.02 -19.99 4.55
CA HIS A 410 -19.23 -21.19 4.84
C HIS A 410 -17.73 -20.91 5.03
N LEU A 411 -17.24 -19.73 4.63
CA LEU A 411 -15.85 -19.30 4.77
C LEU A 411 -15.64 -18.66 6.14
N LEU A 412 -14.96 -19.37 7.04
CA LEU A 412 -14.69 -18.99 8.43
C LEU A 412 -13.20 -18.70 8.66
N ASP A 413 -12.88 -17.78 9.57
CA ASP A 413 -11.52 -17.40 9.98
C ASP A 413 -10.60 -17.02 8.79
N CYS A 414 -11.18 -16.36 7.79
CA CYS A 414 -10.50 -15.77 6.64
C CYS A 414 -11.19 -14.46 6.22
N ILE A 415 -10.51 -13.67 5.40
CA ILE A 415 -11.06 -12.45 4.78
C ILE A 415 -11.27 -12.71 3.30
N VAL A 416 -12.50 -12.53 2.84
CA VAL A 416 -12.91 -12.69 1.44
C VAL A 416 -12.93 -11.32 0.77
N PHE A 417 -12.12 -11.16 -0.26
CA PHE A 417 -12.02 -9.93 -1.04
C PHE A 417 -12.92 -9.96 -2.27
N ALA A 418 -13.53 -8.83 -2.60
CA ALA A 418 -14.30 -8.66 -3.83
C ALA A 418 -13.45 -8.97 -5.07
N THR A 419 -14.08 -9.59 -6.06
CA THR A 419 -13.48 -9.92 -7.36
C THR A 419 -14.05 -9.08 -8.50
N VAL A 420 -14.71 -7.98 -8.15
CA VAL A 420 -15.25 -6.96 -9.06
C VAL A 420 -14.55 -5.63 -8.81
N GLY A 421 -14.42 -4.83 -9.86
CA GLY A 421 -13.84 -3.49 -9.78
C GLY A 421 -14.09 -2.70 -11.06
N ARG A 422 -13.84 -1.40 -11.02
CA ARG A 422 -13.83 -0.57 -12.25
C ARG A 422 -12.59 -0.90 -13.11
N PRO A 423 -12.66 -0.76 -14.44
CA PRO A 423 -11.49 -0.95 -15.30
C PRO A 423 -10.31 -0.09 -14.84
N GLY A 424 -9.13 -0.72 -14.67
CA GLY A 424 -7.92 -0.05 -14.20
C GLY A 424 -7.72 -0.04 -12.68
N HIS A 425 -8.71 -0.46 -11.88
CA HIS A 425 -8.58 -0.54 -10.43
C HIS A 425 -7.94 -1.87 -10.00
N GLN A 426 -7.00 -1.80 -9.05
CA GLN A 426 -6.31 -2.97 -8.51
C GLN A 426 -7.19 -3.74 -7.50
N PRO A 427 -6.98 -5.05 -7.31
CA PRO A 427 -7.64 -5.78 -6.23
C PRO A 427 -7.14 -5.27 -4.87
N ALA A 428 -8.03 -5.22 -3.87
CA ALA A 428 -7.69 -4.72 -2.53
C ALA A 428 -6.43 -5.38 -1.91
N PRO A 429 -6.17 -6.70 -2.05
CA PRO A 429 -4.90 -7.31 -1.64
C PRO A 429 -3.65 -6.61 -2.22
N ALA A 430 -3.68 -6.28 -3.52
CA ALA A 430 -2.55 -5.63 -4.20
C ALA A 430 -2.36 -4.17 -3.76
N MET A 431 -3.45 -3.49 -3.41
CA MET A 431 -3.42 -2.13 -2.87
C MET A 431 -2.70 -2.04 -1.51
N SER A 432 -2.62 -3.15 -0.74
CA SER A 432 -1.90 -3.19 0.54
C SER A 432 -0.52 -3.85 0.38
N SER A 433 0.51 -3.03 0.22
CA SER A 433 1.91 -3.44 0.09
C SER A 433 2.20 -4.33 -1.14
N GLY A 434 1.33 -4.38 -2.15
CA GLY A 434 1.50 -5.28 -3.31
C GLY A 434 1.22 -6.75 -2.95
N GLY A 435 0.23 -6.99 -2.08
CA GLY A 435 -0.17 -8.33 -1.66
C GLY A 435 -0.88 -9.15 -2.74
N ASP A 436 -0.89 -10.46 -2.55
CA ASP A 436 -1.63 -11.41 -3.38
C ASP A 436 -2.48 -12.35 -2.50
N LEU A 437 -3.08 -13.39 -3.09
CA LEU A 437 -3.85 -14.39 -2.36
C LEU A 437 -3.14 -15.75 -2.36
N ASP A 438 -1.80 -15.79 -2.47
CA ASP A 438 -1.03 -17.04 -2.50
C ASP A 438 -0.62 -17.59 -1.12
N GLY A 439 -1.07 -16.89 -0.08
CA GLY A 439 -0.86 -17.22 1.33
C GLY A 439 -0.66 -16.01 2.24
N ASP A 440 -0.86 -14.79 1.72
CA ASP A 440 -0.77 -13.56 2.49
C ASP A 440 -1.80 -13.52 3.62
N LYS A 441 -1.35 -12.94 4.75
CA LYS A 441 -2.18 -12.69 5.92
C LYS A 441 -2.34 -11.20 6.13
N PHE A 442 -3.57 -10.80 6.42
CA PHE A 442 -3.95 -9.41 6.63
C PHE A 442 -4.28 -9.19 8.10
N PHE A 443 -3.70 -8.13 8.68
CA PHE A 443 -4.17 -7.59 9.94
C PHE A 443 -5.49 -6.89 9.68
N VAL A 444 -6.56 -7.42 10.27
CA VAL A 444 -7.93 -6.95 10.13
C VAL A 444 -8.39 -6.44 11.49
N CYS A 445 -8.64 -5.15 11.61
CA CYS A 445 -9.03 -4.50 12.86
C CYS A 445 -10.36 -3.76 12.69
N TRP A 446 -11.25 -3.92 13.66
CA TRP A 446 -12.55 -3.23 13.72
C TRP A 446 -12.71 -2.47 15.04
N ASP A 447 -11.59 -2.12 15.68
CA ASP A 447 -11.59 -1.25 16.85
C ASP A 447 -11.80 0.21 16.41
N PRO A 448 -12.87 0.90 16.84
CA PRO A 448 -13.17 2.27 16.38
C PRO A 448 -12.09 3.28 16.77
N ASP A 449 -11.26 2.99 17.79
CA ASP A 449 -10.13 3.85 18.13
C ASP A 449 -8.96 3.73 17.14
N LEU A 450 -8.89 2.64 16.38
CA LEU A 450 -7.78 2.33 15.48
C LEU A 450 -8.18 2.31 14.00
N VAL A 451 -9.47 2.33 13.69
CA VAL A 451 -9.97 2.55 12.32
C VAL A 451 -9.90 4.05 12.01
N PRO A 452 -9.04 4.49 11.07
CA PRO A 452 -8.86 5.91 10.82
C PRO A 452 -10.08 6.52 10.10
N SER A 453 -10.37 7.79 10.39
CA SER A 453 -11.34 8.59 9.62
C SER A 453 -10.73 9.15 8.33
N LEU A 454 -9.40 9.25 8.28
CA LEU A 454 -8.60 9.64 7.13
C LEU A 454 -8.16 8.41 6.32
N VAL A 455 -8.33 8.43 5.01
CA VAL A 455 -7.83 7.38 4.11
C VAL A 455 -6.95 7.99 3.04
N HIS A 456 -5.79 7.40 2.81
CA HIS A 456 -4.88 7.80 1.74
C HIS A 456 -4.99 6.81 0.59
N GLU A 457 -4.93 7.29 -0.65
CA GLU A 457 -4.92 6.45 -1.83
C GLU A 457 -3.73 5.44 -1.77
N PRO A 458 -3.93 4.13 -2.05
CA PRO A 458 -2.92 3.05 -1.92
C PRO A 458 -1.71 3.30 -2.83
N TYR A 459 -0.61 2.55 -2.79
CA TYR A 459 0.45 2.63 -3.83
C TYR A 459 0.30 1.50 -4.84
N ASP A 460 0.72 1.67 -6.10
CA ASP A 460 0.47 0.66 -7.16
C ASP A 460 1.40 -0.56 -7.12
N TYR A 461 2.51 -0.49 -6.36
CA TYR A 461 3.50 -1.57 -6.22
C TYR A 461 3.89 -2.25 -7.56
N PRO A 462 4.41 -1.50 -8.55
CA PRO A 462 4.73 -2.05 -9.86
C PRO A 462 5.82 -3.14 -9.77
N PRO A 463 5.73 -4.21 -10.58
CA PRO A 463 6.72 -5.29 -10.56
C PRO A 463 8.10 -4.81 -11.02
N ASN A 464 9.15 -5.41 -10.47
CA ASN A 464 10.52 -5.15 -10.88
C ASN A 464 10.77 -5.57 -12.34
N LYS A 465 11.53 -4.75 -13.09
CA LYS A 465 11.93 -5.06 -14.48
C LYS A 465 12.72 -6.38 -14.52
N GLU A 466 12.22 -7.37 -15.26
CA GLU A 466 12.89 -8.67 -15.42
C GLU A 466 14.12 -8.54 -16.34
N ARG A 467 15.28 -9.00 -15.88
CA ARG A 467 16.48 -9.17 -16.74
C ARG A 467 16.51 -10.59 -17.28
N VAL A 468 16.45 -10.74 -18.61
CA VAL A 468 16.46 -12.03 -19.28
C VAL A 468 17.88 -12.34 -19.73
N GLY A 469 18.46 -13.46 -19.27
CA GLY A 469 19.74 -13.97 -19.76
C GLY A 469 19.54 -14.82 -21.03
N LYS A 470 20.61 -15.04 -21.80
CA LYS A 470 20.56 -15.97 -22.95
C LYS A 470 20.56 -17.43 -22.48
N ASP A 471 21.47 -17.77 -21.55
CA ASP A 471 21.57 -19.08 -20.89
C ASP A 471 21.82 -18.89 -19.39
N VAL A 472 21.15 -19.69 -18.55
CA VAL A 472 21.29 -19.63 -17.09
C VAL A 472 21.89 -20.95 -16.58
N THR A 473 23.07 -20.87 -15.99
CA THR A 473 23.81 -22.01 -15.42
C THR A 473 23.59 -22.15 -13.91
N ARG A 474 23.96 -23.32 -13.34
CA ARG A 474 23.99 -23.53 -11.88
C ARG A 474 24.89 -22.52 -11.17
N MET A 475 26.00 -22.14 -11.80
CA MET A 475 26.93 -21.18 -11.24
C MET A 475 26.33 -19.76 -11.18
N ASP A 476 25.47 -19.40 -12.13
CA ASP A 476 24.72 -18.13 -12.09
C ASP A 476 23.75 -18.11 -10.90
N LEU A 477 23.07 -19.23 -10.63
CA LEU A 477 22.17 -19.39 -9.49
C LEU A 477 22.94 -19.33 -8.15
N ALA A 478 24.12 -19.96 -8.09
CA ALA A 478 25.01 -19.88 -6.94
C ALA A 478 25.55 -18.45 -6.72
N THR A 479 25.89 -17.74 -7.79
CA THR A 479 26.36 -16.35 -7.74
C THR A 479 25.24 -15.41 -7.32
N TYR A 480 24.01 -15.65 -7.77
CA TYR A 480 22.82 -14.94 -7.30
C TYR A 480 22.63 -15.14 -5.79
N PHE A 481 22.71 -16.37 -5.28
CA PHE A 481 22.66 -16.64 -3.84
C PHE A 481 23.78 -15.94 -3.06
N ALA A 482 25.03 -16.04 -3.54
CA ALA A 482 26.19 -15.47 -2.86
C ALA A 482 26.12 -13.94 -2.76
N SER A 483 25.66 -13.29 -3.84
CA SER A 483 25.54 -11.83 -3.98
C SER A 483 24.23 -11.25 -3.41
N TYR A 484 23.28 -12.10 -3.02
CA TYR A 484 22.03 -11.67 -2.40
C TYR A 484 22.31 -10.87 -1.12
N ASN A 485 21.71 -9.68 -1.01
CA ASN A 485 21.92 -8.81 0.15
C ASN A 485 20.64 -8.06 0.52
N ASN A 486 20.22 -8.17 1.80
CA ASN A 486 19.08 -7.44 2.35
C ASN A 486 19.46 -6.04 2.89
N MET A 487 20.72 -5.62 2.80
CA MET A 487 21.16 -4.34 3.36
C MET A 487 20.49 -3.13 2.71
N SER A 488 20.21 -3.15 1.40
CA SER A 488 19.51 -2.04 0.75
C SER A 488 18.11 -1.87 1.32
N LEU A 489 17.37 -2.99 1.47
CA LEU A 489 16.05 -3.02 2.11
C LEU A 489 16.12 -2.50 3.56
N ALA A 490 17.10 -2.97 4.33
CA ALA A 490 17.30 -2.55 5.72
C ALA A 490 17.69 -1.08 5.84
N LYS A 491 18.53 -0.56 4.93
CA LYS A 491 18.95 0.85 4.88
C LYS A 491 17.77 1.75 4.54
N VAL A 492 16.94 1.38 3.55
CA VAL A 492 15.73 2.12 3.21
C VAL A 492 14.74 2.13 4.37
N SER A 493 14.47 0.98 4.99
CA SER A 493 13.58 0.91 6.16
C SER A 493 14.09 1.77 7.32
N ALA A 494 15.41 1.77 7.58
CA ALA A 494 16.01 2.61 8.60
C ALA A 494 15.93 4.12 8.28
N LEU A 495 16.12 4.51 7.01
CA LEU A 495 15.95 5.90 6.58
C LEU A 495 14.49 6.33 6.67
N HIS A 496 13.55 5.49 6.25
CA HIS A 496 12.13 5.75 6.35
C HIS A 496 11.73 6.02 7.80
N GLN A 497 12.17 5.16 8.73
CA GLN A 497 11.92 5.36 10.16
C GLN A 497 12.51 6.66 10.73
N LYS A 498 13.58 7.20 10.14
CA LYS A 498 14.14 8.50 10.55
C LYS A 498 13.32 9.66 9.97
N TRP A 499 12.99 9.60 8.68
CA TRP A 499 12.18 10.63 8.01
C TRP A 499 10.79 10.77 8.61
N VAL A 500 10.14 9.65 8.96
CA VAL A 500 8.85 9.67 9.67
C VAL A 500 8.94 10.42 10.99
N ARG A 501 10.03 10.26 11.74
CA ARG A 501 10.21 10.92 13.04
C ARG A 501 10.53 12.40 12.92
N SER A 502 11.15 12.82 11.83
CA SER A 502 11.60 14.20 11.65
C SER A 502 10.58 15.07 10.92
N SER A 503 9.65 14.48 10.17
CA SER A 503 8.59 15.22 9.48
C SER A 503 7.33 15.37 10.34
N PRO A 504 6.70 16.57 10.39
CA PRO A 504 5.42 16.75 11.07
C PRO A 504 4.28 15.93 10.43
N ASP A 505 4.39 15.61 9.13
CA ASP A 505 3.40 14.83 8.38
C ASP A 505 3.62 13.30 8.50
N GLY A 506 4.63 12.88 9.29
CA GLY A 506 4.95 11.47 9.49
C GLY A 506 5.25 10.73 8.17
N ALA A 507 4.53 9.65 7.91
CA ALA A 507 4.67 8.84 6.70
C ALA A 507 4.00 9.45 5.45
N LEU A 508 3.20 10.53 5.60
CA LEU A 508 2.60 11.24 4.46
C LEU A 508 3.62 12.07 3.68
N CYS A 509 4.76 12.41 4.27
CA CYS A 509 5.76 13.24 3.58
C CYS A 509 6.33 12.56 2.33
N VAL A 510 6.66 13.37 1.32
CA VAL A 510 7.13 12.93 -0.01
C VAL A 510 8.36 12.02 0.09
N GLN A 511 9.28 12.32 1.02
CA GLN A 511 10.50 11.54 1.23
C GLN A 511 10.18 10.11 1.70
N CYS A 512 9.19 9.94 2.58
CA CYS A 512 8.75 8.61 3.03
C CYS A 512 8.07 7.83 1.90
N GLN A 513 7.25 8.49 1.08
CA GLN A 513 6.63 7.85 -0.09
C GLN A 513 7.67 7.36 -1.11
N GLU A 514 8.72 8.14 -1.36
CA GLU A 514 9.82 7.70 -2.22
C GLU A 514 10.63 6.55 -1.62
N LEU A 515 10.86 6.56 -0.31
CA LEU A 515 11.49 5.44 0.38
C LEU A 515 10.62 4.18 0.33
N ASN A 516 9.28 4.29 0.36
CA ASN A 516 8.38 3.16 0.09
C ASN A 516 8.57 2.62 -1.34
N ALA A 517 8.66 3.48 -2.35
CA ALA A 517 8.91 3.04 -3.73
C ALA A 517 10.26 2.32 -3.87
N LEU A 518 11.32 2.85 -3.24
CA LEU A 518 12.63 2.20 -3.20
C LEU A 518 12.62 0.89 -2.41
N HIS A 519 11.81 0.81 -1.34
CA HIS A 519 11.62 -0.41 -0.57
C HIS A 519 10.97 -1.50 -1.42
N SER A 520 9.86 -1.18 -2.11
CA SER A 520 9.17 -2.09 -3.05
C SER A 520 10.13 -2.64 -4.11
N GLN A 521 10.95 -1.79 -4.71
CA GLN A 521 11.95 -2.21 -5.72
C GLN A 521 13.06 -3.09 -5.14
N SER A 522 13.39 -2.93 -3.86
CA SER A 522 14.42 -3.70 -3.16
C SER A 522 13.95 -5.08 -2.71
N VAL A 523 12.63 -5.34 -2.73
CA VAL A 523 12.06 -6.66 -2.43
C VAL A 523 12.69 -7.71 -3.37
N ASP A 524 12.91 -8.92 -2.85
CA ASP A 524 13.62 -10.01 -3.54
C ASP A 524 15.09 -9.70 -3.92
N GLY A 525 15.73 -8.73 -3.24
CA GLY A 525 17.17 -8.46 -3.34
C GLY A 525 17.56 -7.50 -4.46
N GLY A 526 16.61 -6.68 -4.93
CA GLY A 526 16.85 -5.64 -5.93
C GLY A 526 17.91 -4.64 -5.46
N ARG A 527 18.90 -4.34 -6.33
CA ARG A 527 19.88 -3.28 -6.06
C ARG A 527 19.27 -1.93 -6.41
N ILE A 528 19.29 -1.02 -5.46
CA ILE A 528 18.85 0.36 -5.62
C ILE A 528 19.97 1.34 -5.26
N LYS A 529 19.96 2.52 -5.88
CA LYS A 529 20.73 3.70 -5.46
C LYS A 529 19.76 4.61 -4.73
N ILE A 530 20.06 4.94 -3.48
CA ILE A 530 19.26 5.88 -2.69
C ILE A 530 19.78 7.29 -3.00
N PRO A 531 18.92 8.23 -3.46
CA PRO A 531 19.31 9.62 -3.67
C PRO A 531 19.93 10.26 -2.43
N ASP A 532 20.95 11.10 -2.60
CA ASP A 532 21.71 11.69 -1.48
C ASP A 532 20.82 12.52 -0.54
N ARG A 533 19.82 13.22 -1.09
CA ARG A 533 18.84 13.98 -0.32
C ARG A 533 18.01 13.14 0.67
N LEU A 534 17.86 11.83 0.43
CA LEU A 534 17.14 10.93 1.34
C LEU A 534 18.07 10.35 2.43
N LEU A 535 19.39 10.51 2.31
CA LEU A 535 20.36 9.99 3.27
C LEU A 535 20.45 10.84 4.54
N THR A 536 20.15 12.13 4.44
CA THR A 536 20.27 13.12 5.52
C THR A 536 18.89 13.65 5.93
N PRO A 537 18.20 12.98 6.87
CA PRO A 537 16.95 13.50 7.43
C PRO A 537 17.20 14.72 8.33
N PRO A 538 16.24 15.66 8.44
CA PRO A 538 16.33 16.79 9.37
C PRO A 538 16.35 16.32 10.84
N PRO A 539 16.83 17.17 11.77
CA PRO A 539 16.81 16.86 13.20
C PRO A 539 15.37 16.74 13.72
N THR A 540 15.15 15.84 14.67
CA THR A 540 13.84 15.63 15.30
C THR A 540 13.56 16.72 16.34
N GLU A 541 12.48 17.48 16.17
CA GLU A 541 12.08 18.55 17.10
C GLU A 541 11.17 18.07 18.25
N LYS A 542 10.35 17.03 18.01
CA LYS A 542 9.38 16.47 18.97
C LYS A 542 9.53 14.96 19.09
N GLU A 543 9.24 14.42 20.27
CA GLU A 543 9.18 12.97 20.45
C GLU A 543 8.04 12.37 19.64
N PHE A 544 8.36 11.36 18.83
CA PHE A 544 7.37 10.65 18.03
C PHE A 544 6.69 9.56 18.86
N ILE A 545 5.46 9.19 18.52
CA ILE A 545 4.66 8.21 19.28
C ILE A 545 5.38 6.88 19.54
N LEU A 546 6.20 6.39 18.60
CA LEU A 546 6.97 5.16 18.82
C LEU A 546 7.99 5.29 19.96
N ASP A 547 8.54 6.48 20.18
CA ASP A 547 9.55 6.72 21.20
C ASP A 547 8.86 6.83 22.59
N ILE A 548 7.66 7.40 22.63
CA ILE A 548 6.78 7.40 23.81
C ILE A 548 6.40 5.95 24.19
N LEU A 549 5.83 5.18 23.25
CA LEU A 549 5.43 3.79 23.50
C LEU A 549 6.63 2.90 23.86
N ALA A 550 7.82 3.19 23.33
CA ALA A 550 9.05 2.49 23.66
C ALA A 550 9.49 2.76 25.10
N ARG A 551 9.42 4.03 25.54
CA ARG A 551 9.71 4.42 26.93
C ARG A 551 8.73 3.75 27.88
N ASP A 552 7.43 3.86 27.62
CA ASP A 552 6.37 3.26 28.45
C ASP A 552 6.55 1.73 28.56
N ALA A 553 6.98 1.07 27.48
CA ALA A 553 7.27 -0.36 27.48
C ALA A 553 8.53 -0.75 28.27
N GLU A 554 9.61 0.05 28.21
CA GLU A 554 10.80 -0.20 29.02
C GLU A 554 10.53 0.09 30.50
N ASP A 555 9.81 1.16 30.82
CA ASP A 555 9.40 1.49 32.19
C ASP A 555 8.54 0.37 32.78
N PHE A 556 7.54 -0.10 32.03
CA PHE A 556 6.73 -1.26 32.44
C PHE A 556 7.59 -2.50 32.64
N LYS A 557 8.52 -2.80 31.72
CA LYS A 557 9.42 -3.96 31.85
C LYS A 557 10.30 -3.87 33.09
N GLN A 558 10.89 -2.71 33.38
CA GLN A 558 11.72 -2.51 34.58
C GLN A 558 10.89 -2.69 35.85
N GLN A 559 9.70 -2.08 35.90
CA GLN A 559 8.77 -2.24 37.03
C GLN A 559 8.33 -3.71 37.17
N PHE A 560 8.04 -4.40 36.06
CA PHE A 560 7.61 -5.79 36.05
C PHE A 560 8.72 -6.75 36.53
N ILE A 561 9.98 -6.49 36.18
CA ILE A 561 11.14 -7.25 36.68
C ILE A 561 11.41 -6.93 38.14
N GLN A 562 11.30 -5.68 38.59
CA GLN A 562 11.49 -5.31 40.00
C GLN A 562 10.42 -5.93 40.89
N ARG A 563 9.13 -5.86 40.49
CA ARG A 563 8.02 -6.53 41.18
C ARG A 563 8.18 -8.06 41.19
N SER A 564 8.86 -8.64 40.18
CA SER A 564 9.14 -10.08 40.14
C SER A 564 10.02 -10.57 41.29
N HIS A 565 10.76 -9.69 41.95
CA HIS A 565 11.57 -9.99 43.13
C HIS A 565 10.83 -9.78 44.47
N ILE A 566 9.63 -9.21 44.48
CA ILE A 566 8.93 -8.75 45.70
C ILE A 566 7.56 -9.44 45.91
N LEU A 567 7.08 -10.28 44.99
CA LEU A 567 5.79 -10.94 45.15
C LEU A 567 5.88 -12.20 46.01
N ASP A 568 5.73 -11.98 47.32
CA ASP A 568 5.04 -12.92 48.21
C ASP A 568 3.63 -13.20 47.69
N VAL A 569 3.23 -14.46 47.81
CA VAL A 569 1.91 -14.99 47.45
C VAL A 569 0.85 -14.27 48.28
N ILE A 570 0.24 -13.21 47.74
CA ILE A 570 -1.03 -12.70 48.26
C ILE A 570 -2.12 -13.55 47.60
N GLY A 571 -2.40 -14.69 48.22
CA GLY A 571 -3.56 -15.50 47.91
C GLY A 571 -4.81 -14.73 48.32
N SER A 572 -5.61 -14.28 47.35
CA SER A 572 -7.01 -14.03 47.63
C SER A 572 -7.68 -15.40 47.51
N ALA A 573 -8.02 -16.01 48.65
CA ALA A 573 -8.89 -17.18 48.69
C ALA A 573 -10.27 -16.75 48.15
N VAL A 574 -10.45 -16.83 46.84
CA VAL A 574 -11.79 -16.77 46.24
C VAL A 574 -12.41 -18.12 46.55
N GLU A 575 -13.53 -18.13 47.27
CA GLU A 575 -14.30 -19.36 47.49
C GLU A 575 -14.52 -20.06 46.15
N ASP A 576 -14.26 -21.37 46.06
CA ASP A 576 -14.26 -22.13 44.81
C ASP A 576 -15.56 -21.93 43.99
N GLU A 577 -16.68 -21.71 44.69
CA GLU A 577 -17.99 -21.43 44.10
C GLU A 577 -18.07 -20.02 43.45
N ALA A 578 -17.45 -19.00 44.06
CA ALA A 578 -17.40 -17.65 43.53
C ALA A 578 -16.55 -17.57 42.24
N LEU A 579 -15.51 -18.39 42.12
CA LEU A 579 -14.70 -18.48 40.90
C LEU A 579 -15.52 -19.04 39.72
N VAL A 580 -16.36 -20.05 39.95
CA VAL A 580 -17.26 -20.59 38.92
C VAL A 580 -18.26 -19.53 38.45
N VAL A 581 -18.86 -18.78 39.39
CA VAL A 581 -19.78 -17.70 39.06
C VAL A 581 -19.07 -16.58 38.28
N GLN A 582 -17.89 -16.14 38.72
CA GLN A 582 -17.09 -15.14 38.01
C GLN A 582 -16.68 -15.60 36.61
N LEU A 583 -16.32 -16.88 36.44
CA LEU A 583 -15.98 -17.47 35.16
C LEU A 583 -17.18 -17.44 34.20
N LEU A 584 -18.35 -17.88 34.67
CA LEU A 584 -19.59 -17.92 33.89
C LEU A 584 -20.08 -16.50 33.54
N GLN A 585 -19.87 -15.51 34.41
CA GLN A 585 -20.28 -14.11 34.17
C GLN A 585 -19.26 -13.28 33.37
N SER A 586 -18.00 -13.71 33.27
CA SER A 586 -16.94 -12.88 32.70
C SER A 586 -17.05 -12.69 31.17
N PRO A 587 -16.91 -11.47 30.64
CA PRO A 587 -16.84 -11.19 29.21
C PRO A 587 -15.47 -11.62 28.62
N GLN A 588 -15.18 -12.92 28.64
CA GLN A 588 -13.93 -13.48 28.12
C GLN A 588 -13.89 -13.37 26.59
N THR A 589 -12.75 -12.94 26.05
CA THR A 589 -12.62 -12.59 24.62
C THR A 589 -12.15 -13.78 23.77
N ALA A 590 -11.64 -14.83 24.42
CA ALA A 590 -11.05 -15.97 23.76
C ALA A 590 -11.78 -17.31 24.00
N LEU A 591 -12.94 -17.37 24.68
CA LEU A 591 -13.66 -18.62 24.96
C LEU A 591 -15.14 -18.56 24.54
N SER A 592 -15.67 -19.65 23.98
CA SER A 592 -17.12 -19.81 23.72
C SER A 592 -17.88 -20.19 24.99
N GLU A 593 -19.19 -19.93 25.03
CA GLU A 593 -20.01 -20.18 26.22
C GLU A 593 -19.99 -21.66 26.64
N PHE A 594 -19.95 -22.56 25.66
CA PHE A 594 -19.84 -23.99 25.91
C PHE A 594 -18.46 -24.42 26.43
N GLU A 595 -17.40 -23.72 26.05
CA GLU A 595 -16.06 -23.98 26.59
C GLU A 595 -15.94 -23.48 28.01
N VAL A 596 -16.50 -22.30 28.31
CA VAL A 596 -16.64 -21.78 29.67
C VAL A 596 -17.41 -22.77 30.55
N PHE A 597 -18.53 -23.30 30.06
CA PHE A 597 -19.28 -24.36 30.73
C PHE A 597 -18.44 -25.63 30.93
N SER A 598 -17.75 -26.10 29.89
CA SER A 598 -16.94 -27.33 29.97
C SER A 598 -15.81 -27.20 31.00
N MET A 599 -15.18 -26.03 31.04
CA MET A 599 -14.17 -25.65 32.00
C MET A 599 -14.73 -25.62 33.44
N ALA A 600 -15.89 -24.96 33.64
CA ALA A 600 -16.59 -24.95 34.92
C ALA A 600 -17.03 -26.36 35.36
N LEU A 601 -17.48 -27.21 34.43
CA LEU A 601 -17.88 -28.59 34.70
C LEU A 601 -16.70 -29.47 35.12
N SER A 602 -15.58 -29.36 34.42
CA SER A 602 -14.35 -30.07 34.79
C SER A 602 -13.88 -29.65 36.18
N PHE A 603 -14.03 -28.38 36.54
CA PHE A 603 -13.75 -27.86 37.87
C PHE A 603 -14.69 -28.41 38.94
N ALA A 604 -16.01 -28.36 38.70
CA ALA A 604 -17.02 -28.88 39.63
C ALA A 604 -16.89 -30.39 39.86
N ARG A 605 -16.49 -31.18 38.85
CA ARG A 605 -16.24 -32.62 39.00
C ARG A 605 -15.08 -32.95 39.95
N LYS A 606 -14.10 -32.04 40.09
CA LYS A 606 -12.98 -32.19 41.03
C LYS A 606 -13.31 -31.70 42.45
N HIS A 607 -14.30 -30.82 42.60
CA HIS A 607 -14.72 -30.23 43.88
C HIS A 607 -16.15 -30.66 44.22
N PRO A 608 -16.34 -31.74 45.02
CA PRO A 608 -17.65 -32.34 45.28
C PRO A 608 -18.66 -31.41 45.96
N SER A 609 -18.21 -30.31 46.56
CA SER A 609 -19.04 -29.29 47.20
C SER A 609 -19.77 -28.38 46.21
N ILE A 610 -19.37 -28.34 44.94
CA ILE A 610 -19.90 -27.40 43.94
C ILE A 610 -20.86 -28.14 43.02
N ASP A 611 -22.16 -27.84 43.14
CA ASP A 611 -23.15 -28.33 42.21
C ASP A 611 -23.31 -27.33 41.05
N ILE A 612 -22.70 -27.61 39.90
CA ILE A 612 -22.81 -26.73 38.72
C ILE A 612 -24.26 -26.49 38.26
N ARG A 613 -25.22 -27.37 38.65
CA ARG A 613 -26.64 -27.20 38.30
C ARG A 613 -27.26 -25.95 38.94
N SER A 614 -26.79 -25.51 40.11
CA SER A 614 -27.28 -24.28 40.77
C SER A 614 -26.82 -23.00 40.06
N HIS A 615 -25.72 -23.07 39.32
CA HIS A 615 -25.09 -21.92 38.63
C HIS A 615 -25.43 -21.81 37.14
N LEU A 616 -26.28 -22.71 36.62
CA LEU A 616 -26.76 -22.70 35.24
C LEU A 616 -27.46 -21.40 34.83
N THR A 617 -27.99 -20.64 35.79
CA THR A 617 -28.62 -19.33 35.55
C THR A 617 -27.66 -18.27 35.04
N HIS A 618 -26.35 -18.45 35.27
CA HIS A 618 -25.31 -17.53 34.81
C HIS A 618 -24.84 -17.81 33.38
N LEU A 619 -25.26 -18.94 32.78
CA LEU A 619 -24.98 -19.24 31.38
C LEU A 619 -25.91 -18.46 30.47
N ASP A 620 -25.34 -17.90 29.42
CA ASP A 620 -26.13 -17.43 28.31
C ASP A 620 -26.59 -18.62 27.45
N PHE A 621 -27.76 -19.19 27.78
CA PHE A 621 -28.41 -20.19 26.94
C PHE A 621 -28.75 -19.65 25.54
N GLY A 622 -28.78 -18.33 25.39
CA GLY A 622 -27.88 -17.63 24.49
C GLY A 622 -27.24 -18.24 23.26
N ALA A 623 -25.99 -17.80 23.19
CA ALA A 623 -24.78 -18.42 22.70
C ALA A 623 -24.76 -19.94 22.40
N LEU A 624 -25.52 -20.77 23.11
CA LEU A 624 -25.44 -22.22 22.96
C LEU A 624 -26.24 -22.75 21.76
N THR A 625 -25.58 -23.53 20.90
CA THR A 625 -26.25 -24.30 19.84
C THR A 625 -27.18 -25.37 20.42
N SER A 626 -28.18 -25.81 19.65
CA SER A 626 -29.05 -26.91 20.09
C SER A 626 -28.27 -28.16 20.49
N HIS A 627 -27.22 -28.51 19.76
CA HIS A 627 -26.36 -29.65 20.09
C HIS A 627 -25.63 -29.45 21.43
N GLN A 628 -25.11 -28.25 21.69
CA GLN A 628 -24.47 -27.93 22.97
C GLN A 628 -25.47 -27.95 24.13
N LYS A 629 -26.68 -27.42 23.94
CA LYS A 629 -27.75 -27.51 24.97
C LYS A 629 -28.13 -28.95 25.29
N TYR A 630 -28.26 -29.79 24.27
CA TYR A 630 -28.45 -31.23 24.48
C TYR A 630 -27.26 -31.85 25.21
N ALA A 631 -26.03 -31.51 24.83
CA ALA A 631 -24.84 -31.98 25.53
C ALA A 631 -24.85 -31.57 27.02
N ILE A 632 -25.22 -30.33 27.36
CA ILE A 632 -25.35 -29.87 28.74
C ILE A 632 -26.45 -30.66 29.48
N SER A 633 -27.64 -30.79 28.88
CA SER A 633 -28.76 -31.53 29.48
C SER A 633 -28.38 -32.99 29.78
N THR A 634 -27.82 -33.69 28.81
CA THR A 634 -27.39 -35.09 28.98
C THR A 634 -26.21 -35.23 29.94
N THR A 635 -25.28 -34.28 29.97
CA THR A 635 -24.09 -34.36 30.84
C THR A 635 -24.41 -34.10 32.30
N LEU A 636 -25.42 -33.27 32.59
CA LEU A 636 -25.83 -32.90 33.95
C LEU A 636 -27.07 -33.66 34.46
N ASP A 637 -27.66 -34.53 33.62
CA ASP A 637 -28.92 -35.25 33.91
C ASP A 637 -30.01 -34.30 34.43
N LEU A 638 -30.26 -33.22 33.68
CA LEU A 638 -31.16 -32.15 34.10
C LEU A 638 -32.60 -32.67 34.23
N SER A 639 -33.28 -32.26 35.31
CA SER A 639 -34.70 -32.53 35.47
C SER A 639 -35.54 -31.83 34.40
N GLU A 640 -36.75 -32.34 34.14
CA GLU A 640 -37.67 -31.76 33.14
C GLU A 640 -37.91 -30.25 33.38
N GLN A 641 -37.95 -29.80 34.63
CA GLN A 641 -38.08 -28.39 35.01
C GLN A 641 -36.84 -27.54 34.69
N GLN A 642 -35.64 -28.10 34.86
CA GLN A 642 -34.38 -27.41 34.54
C GLN A 642 -34.14 -27.36 33.02
N GLU A 643 -34.55 -28.41 32.31
CA GLU A 643 -34.57 -28.42 30.85
C GLU A 643 -35.55 -27.37 30.31
N GLN A 644 -36.75 -27.25 30.91
CA GLN A 644 -37.72 -26.21 30.59
C GLN A 644 -37.14 -24.79 30.73
N TYR A 645 -36.39 -24.52 31.79
CA TYR A 645 -35.73 -23.22 32.02
C TYR A 645 -34.69 -22.87 30.93
N MET A 646 -33.91 -23.87 30.47
CA MET A 646 -32.91 -23.69 29.41
C MET A 646 -33.54 -23.37 28.05
N TRP A 647 -34.70 -23.97 27.76
CA TRP A 647 -35.35 -23.86 26.44
C TRP A 647 -36.36 -22.71 26.34
N ASN A 648 -37.02 -22.31 27.44
CA ASN A 648 -38.09 -21.31 27.46
C ASN A 648 -37.65 -19.99 28.11
N SER A 649 -37.39 -18.97 27.29
CA SER A 649 -37.00 -17.64 27.78
C SER A 649 -38.09 -16.89 28.57
N LEU A 650 -39.37 -17.25 28.46
CA LEU A 650 -40.42 -16.60 29.27
C LEU A 650 -40.29 -16.92 30.76
N MET A 651 -39.72 -18.07 31.11
CA MET A 651 -39.39 -18.43 32.49
C MET A 651 -38.32 -17.49 33.09
N ARG A 652 -37.71 -16.64 32.25
CA ARG A 652 -36.71 -15.62 32.59
C ARG A 652 -37.17 -14.21 32.20
N SER A 653 -38.47 -14.00 32.05
CA SER A 653 -39.07 -12.69 31.75
C SER A 653 -38.95 -11.77 32.98
N ASP A 654 -38.58 -10.51 32.75
CA ASP A 654 -38.55 -9.46 33.77
C ASP A 654 -39.94 -8.86 34.02
N ILE A 655 -40.91 -9.15 33.14
CA ILE A 655 -42.28 -8.63 33.17
C ILE A 655 -43.27 -9.67 33.71
N LEU A 656 -43.20 -10.91 33.24
CA LEU A 656 -44.15 -11.98 33.57
C LEU A 656 -43.71 -12.77 34.79
N SER A 657 -44.64 -13.00 35.73
CA SER A 657 -44.39 -13.86 36.88
C SER A 657 -44.62 -15.34 36.55
N SER A 658 -44.03 -16.26 37.33
CA SER A 658 -44.26 -17.71 37.16
C SER A 658 -45.76 -18.08 37.19
N ARG A 659 -46.56 -17.36 37.97
CA ARG A 659 -48.02 -17.53 38.02
C ARG A 659 -48.70 -17.10 36.71
N ASP A 660 -48.24 -16.02 36.09
CA ASP A 660 -48.73 -15.56 34.78
C ASP A 660 -48.48 -16.62 33.71
N LEU A 661 -47.33 -17.28 33.77
CA LEU A 661 -46.95 -18.36 32.85
C LEU A 661 -47.77 -19.63 33.09
N GLU A 662 -47.97 -20.03 34.35
CA GLU A 662 -48.79 -21.18 34.75
C GLU A 662 -50.25 -21.03 34.32
N GLN A 663 -50.87 -19.87 34.58
CA GLN A 663 -52.26 -19.58 34.17
C GLN A 663 -52.45 -19.71 32.66
N ARG A 664 -51.37 -19.54 31.88
CA ARG A 664 -51.38 -19.55 30.42
C ARG A 664 -50.80 -20.81 29.81
N GLN A 665 -50.37 -21.77 30.62
CA GLN A 665 -49.61 -22.94 30.17
C GLN A 665 -48.36 -22.57 29.35
N LEU A 666 -47.82 -21.37 29.58
CA LEU A 666 -46.58 -20.87 28.98
C LEU A 666 -45.34 -21.30 29.77
N ASN A 667 -45.53 -22.04 30.86
CA ASN A 667 -44.49 -22.65 31.69
C ASN A 667 -43.97 -24.00 31.14
N ARG A 668 -44.38 -24.40 29.93
CA ARG A 668 -43.91 -25.62 29.23
C ARG A 668 -42.58 -25.37 28.51
N PRO A 669 -41.84 -26.41 28.07
CA PRO A 669 -40.58 -26.23 27.32
C PRO A 669 -40.88 -25.72 25.91
N LEU A 670 -41.13 -24.43 25.80
CA LEU A 670 -41.28 -23.71 24.54
C LEU A 670 -39.89 -23.26 24.10
N SER A 671 -39.44 -23.58 22.87
CA SER A 671 -38.14 -23.15 22.34
C SER A 671 -38.10 -21.66 22.00
N MET A 672 -38.32 -20.81 23.00
CA MET A 672 -38.38 -19.36 22.88
C MET A 672 -37.11 -18.71 23.41
N GLN A 673 -36.65 -17.69 22.68
CA GLN A 673 -35.48 -16.90 23.00
C GLN A 673 -35.92 -15.46 23.24
N ARG A 674 -35.32 -14.81 24.25
CA ARG A 674 -35.57 -13.39 24.51
C ARG A 674 -34.71 -12.59 23.53
N LEU A 675 -35.36 -11.81 22.68
CA LEU A 675 -34.74 -10.96 21.65
C LEU A 675 -34.39 -9.57 22.18
N TYR A 676 -35.24 -9.04 23.06
CA TYR A 676 -35.16 -7.69 23.60
C TYR A 676 -35.77 -7.67 25.00
N SER A 677 -35.14 -6.91 25.92
CA SER A 677 -35.74 -6.52 27.20
C SER A 677 -35.37 -5.07 27.50
N SER A 678 -36.35 -4.26 27.88
CA SER A 678 -36.15 -2.86 28.24
C SER A 678 -35.36 -2.66 29.54
N THR A 679 -35.15 -3.72 30.33
CA THR A 679 -34.30 -3.69 31.53
C THR A 679 -32.81 -3.73 31.16
N LEU A 680 -32.48 -4.37 30.03
CA LEU A 680 -31.12 -4.53 29.51
C LEU A 680 -30.80 -3.51 28.40
N ASN A 681 -31.80 -3.12 27.61
CA ASN A 681 -31.68 -2.23 26.47
C ASN A 681 -32.61 -1.01 26.63
N SER A 682 -32.26 0.15 26.07
CA SER A 682 -33.10 1.37 26.18
C SER A 682 -34.47 1.20 25.48
N LEU A 683 -35.54 1.74 26.08
CA LEU A 683 -36.88 1.79 25.47
C LEU A 683 -36.90 2.48 24.10
N ALA A 684 -35.97 3.41 23.84
CA ALA A 684 -35.84 4.10 22.56
C ALA A 684 -35.47 3.18 21.38
N THR A 685 -34.94 1.98 21.67
CA THR A 685 -34.51 1.01 20.64
C THR A 685 -35.59 -0.02 20.31
N PHE A 686 -36.74 0.01 21.01
CA PHE A 686 -37.79 -1.00 20.88
C PHE A 686 -38.28 -1.22 19.43
N PHE A 687 -38.57 -0.15 18.69
CA PHE A 687 -39.07 -0.27 17.31
C PHE A 687 -38.05 -0.88 16.35
N GLN A 688 -36.75 -0.71 16.63
CA GLN A 688 -35.68 -1.34 15.85
C GLN A 688 -35.66 -2.86 16.07
N TYR A 689 -35.73 -3.30 17.33
CA TYR A 689 -35.83 -4.74 17.64
C TYR A 689 -37.16 -5.34 17.17
N LEU A 690 -38.24 -4.56 17.11
CA LEU A 690 -39.51 -4.97 16.54
C LEU A 690 -39.44 -5.17 15.02
N HIS A 691 -38.66 -4.35 14.31
CA HIS A 691 -38.36 -4.54 12.89
C HIS A 691 -37.61 -5.85 12.67
N ILE A 692 -36.55 -6.09 13.45
CA ILE A 692 -35.77 -7.33 13.40
C ILE A 692 -36.67 -8.54 13.70
N ALA A 693 -37.48 -8.46 14.76
CA ALA A 693 -38.44 -9.49 15.14
C ALA A 693 -39.44 -9.76 14.01
N SER A 694 -39.79 -8.75 13.23
CA SER A 694 -40.82 -8.87 12.20
C SER A 694 -40.35 -9.39 10.86
N ASP A 695 -39.11 -9.09 10.50
CA ASP A 695 -38.47 -9.59 9.28
C ASP A 695 -37.94 -11.03 9.44
N GLN A 696 -37.30 -11.33 10.59
CA GLN A 696 -36.50 -12.54 10.74
C GLN A 696 -37.23 -13.72 11.41
N TYR A 697 -38.33 -13.46 12.11
CA TYR A 697 -39.03 -14.48 12.90
C TYR A 697 -40.52 -14.53 12.58
N ASP A 698 -41.00 -15.73 12.24
CA ASP A 698 -42.42 -15.96 11.92
C ASP A 698 -43.30 -16.06 13.17
N ARG A 699 -42.71 -16.17 14.35
CA ARG A 699 -43.44 -16.29 15.62
C ARG A 699 -42.77 -15.45 16.69
N LYS A 700 -43.52 -14.48 17.19
CA LYS A 700 -43.03 -13.48 18.15
C LYS A 700 -44.12 -13.15 19.18
N LEU A 701 -43.67 -12.89 20.39
CA LEU A 701 -44.48 -12.50 21.53
C LEU A 701 -43.90 -11.21 22.10
N LEU A 702 -44.63 -10.11 21.95
CA LEU A 702 -44.31 -8.86 22.61
C LEU A 702 -44.99 -8.86 23.96
N VAL A 703 -44.29 -8.46 25.02
CA VAL A 703 -44.87 -8.28 26.35
C VAL A 703 -44.62 -6.84 26.76
N LEU A 704 -45.67 -6.07 27.06
CA LEU A 704 -45.54 -4.71 27.58
C LEU A 704 -46.12 -4.60 28.97
N LYS A 705 -45.50 -3.75 29.79
CA LYS A 705 -45.94 -3.36 31.13
C LYS A 705 -46.09 -1.84 31.19
N THR A 706 -47.30 -1.36 31.45
CA THR A 706 -47.57 0.09 31.55
C THR A 706 -47.54 0.60 32.99
N ASP A 707 -47.89 -0.25 33.96
CA ASP A 707 -47.74 -0.01 35.39
C ASP A 707 -47.60 -1.36 36.12
N ASP A 708 -47.41 -1.36 37.44
CA ASP A 708 -47.33 -2.61 38.22
C ASP A 708 -48.64 -3.40 38.27
N ARG A 709 -49.73 -2.82 37.77
CA ARG A 709 -51.07 -3.40 37.84
C ARG A 709 -51.51 -4.05 36.53
N PHE A 710 -50.73 -3.92 35.45
CA PHE A 710 -51.16 -4.38 34.12
C PHE A 710 -50.00 -4.66 33.16
N SER A 711 -50.00 -5.87 32.60
CA SER A 711 -49.16 -6.23 31.47
C SER A 711 -49.97 -6.86 30.34
N VAL A 712 -49.55 -6.65 29.09
CA VAL A 712 -50.23 -7.17 27.89
C VAL A 712 -49.22 -7.88 27.01
N GLY A 713 -49.58 -9.09 26.59
CA GLY A 713 -48.88 -9.84 25.56
C GLY A 713 -49.55 -9.67 24.20
N ILE A 714 -48.76 -9.53 23.14
CA ILE A 714 -49.21 -9.54 21.74
C ILE A 714 -48.48 -10.68 21.05
N PHE A 715 -49.20 -11.76 20.78
CA PHE A 715 -48.69 -12.89 20.01
C PHE A 715 -48.91 -12.63 18.53
N ILE A 716 -47.88 -12.76 17.73
CA ILE A 716 -47.94 -12.54 16.28
C ILE A 716 -47.40 -13.78 15.56
N ARG A 717 -48.17 -14.27 14.58
CA ARG A 717 -47.86 -15.39 13.69
C ARG A 717 -47.70 -14.89 12.25
N GLY A 718 -46.74 -15.47 11.53
CA GLY A 718 -46.47 -15.13 10.14
C GLY A 718 -45.70 -13.81 9.98
N LYS A 719 -45.37 -13.52 8.72
CA LYS A 719 -44.65 -12.29 8.35
C LYS A 719 -45.60 -11.10 8.37
N ILE A 720 -45.11 -9.99 8.91
CA ILE A 720 -45.80 -8.70 8.84
C ILE A 720 -44.93 -7.78 7.99
N PRO A 721 -45.33 -7.45 6.76
CA PRO A 721 -44.62 -6.47 5.95
C PRO A 721 -44.54 -5.12 6.68
N TRP A 722 -43.35 -4.53 6.67
CA TRP A 722 -43.08 -3.24 7.31
C TRP A 722 -43.69 -2.10 6.48
N ASP A 723 -44.17 -1.06 7.16
CA ASP A 723 -44.88 0.10 6.58
C ASP A 723 -46.15 -0.22 5.76
N GLU A 724 -46.61 -1.47 5.79
CA GLU A 724 -47.88 -1.89 5.20
C GLU A 724 -48.97 -2.05 6.27
N ASP A 725 -50.21 -2.25 5.82
CA ASP A 725 -51.39 -2.46 6.66
C ASP A 725 -52.04 -3.83 6.37
N PRO A 726 -51.31 -4.95 6.55
CA PRO A 726 -51.83 -6.28 6.27
C PRO A 726 -52.99 -6.63 7.20
N GLU A 727 -53.95 -7.38 6.68
CA GLU A 727 -55.01 -7.99 7.47
C GLU A 727 -54.44 -9.20 8.24
N VAL A 728 -54.64 -9.23 9.56
CA VAL A 728 -53.93 -10.17 10.44
C VAL A 728 -54.81 -11.29 11.00
N ASP A 729 -56.13 -11.13 11.03
CA ASP A 729 -57.09 -12.14 11.52
C ASP A 729 -56.63 -12.82 12.83
N ASP A 730 -56.70 -14.14 12.93
CA ASP A 730 -56.30 -14.91 14.11
C ASP A 730 -54.77 -15.07 14.25
N ASN A 731 -53.97 -14.53 13.32
CA ASN A 731 -52.52 -14.53 13.42
C ASN A 731 -52.00 -13.59 14.52
N VAL A 732 -52.78 -12.58 14.90
CA VAL A 732 -52.46 -11.68 16.02
C VAL A 732 -53.43 -11.92 17.17
N VAL A 733 -52.89 -12.29 18.33
CA VAL A 733 -53.66 -12.55 19.55
C VAL A 733 -53.16 -11.64 20.65
N VAL A 734 -54.05 -10.84 21.23
CA VAL A 734 -53.73 -10.00 22.40
C VAL A 734 -54.16 -10.71 23.68
N CYS A 735 -53.30 -10.76 24.67
CA CYS A 735 -53.58 -11.33 25.99
C CYS A 735 -53.21 -10.34 27.10
N SER A 736 -53.93 -10.38 28.22
CA SER A 736 -53.63 -9.60 29.41
C SER A 736 -53.10 -10.48 30.54
N PHE A 737 -52.21 -9.91 31.35
CA PHE A 737 -51.65 -10.46 32.59
C PHE A 737 -51.97 -9.49 33.74
N MET A 738 -52.54 -9.99 34.85
CA MET A 738 -53.14 -9.17 35.92
C MET A 738 -52.59 -9.55 37.32
N PRO A 739 -52.44 -8.60 38.26
CA PRO A 739 -51.93 -8.85 39.60
C PRO A 739 -52.89 -9.62 40.53
N SER A 740 -52.30 -10.10 41.63
CA SER A 740 -52.80 -11.02 42.65
C SER A 740 -54.19 -10.73 43.24
N ALA A 741 -54.69 -9.49 43.23
CA ALA A 741 -55.96 -9.11 43.87
C ALA A 741 -57.22 -9.31 43.00
N SER A 742 -57.09 -9.77 41.75
CA SER A 742 -58.22 -9.94 40.82
C SER A 742 -58.41 -11.41 40.41
N SER A 743 -59.45 -12.06 40.92
CA SER A 743 -59.76 -13.49 40.72
C SER A 743 -60.45 -13.83 39.39
N VAL A 744 -60.15 -13.10 38.30
CA VAL A 744 -60.86 -13.28 37.01
C VAL A 744 -59.96 -13.95 35.98
N MET A 745 -60.51 -14.92 35.24
CA MET A 745 -59.85 -15.60 34.12
C MET A 745 -59.26 -14.56 33.15
N SER A 746 -57.95 -14.69 32.92
CA SER A 746 -57.23 -13.89 31.95
C SER A 746 -57.74 -14.27 30.54
N THR A 747 -57.98 -13.30 29.65
CA THR A 747 -58.65 -13.55 28.34
C THR A 747 -57.66 -13.51 27.17
N TYR A 748 -57.67 -14.53 26.30
CA TYR A 748 -57.04 -14.43 24.97
C TYR A 748 -58.04 -13.78 24.01
N ARG A 749 -57.63 -12.75 23.29
CA ARG A 749 -58.44 -12.10 22.26
C ARG A 749 -57.75 -12.28 20.91
N PRO A 750 -58.06 -13.34 20.16
CA PRO A 750 -57.65 -13.40 18.76
C PRO A 750 -58.32 -12.25 18.02
N CYS A 751 -57.60 -11.62 17.11
CA CYS A 751 -58.21 -10.62 16.25
C CYS A 751 -59.16 -11.34 15.25
N THR A 752 -60.25 -10.69 14.88
CA THR A 752 -61.23 -11.24 13.93
C THR A 752 -60.97 -10.69 12.52
N THR A 753 -61.65 -11.23 11.52
CA THR A 753 -61.60 -10.72 10.14
C THR A 753 -61.89 -9.21 10.10
N GLY A 754 -60.99 -8.45 9.46
CA GLY A 754 -60.99 -6.99 9.38
C GLY A 754 -59.95 -6.28 10.25
N TYR A 755 -59.26 -6.98 11.16
CA TYR A 755 -58.16 -6.38 11.93
C TYR A 755 -56.88 -6.26 11.11
N ARG A 756 -56.20 -5.12 11.23
CA ARG A 756 -54.93 -4.82 10.55
C ARG A 756 -53.87 -4.40 11.55
N LEU A 757 -52.62 -4.77 11.29
CA LEU A 757 -51.48 -4.43 12.13
C LEU A 757 -50.45 -3.67 11.30
N HIS A 758 -50.31 -2.38 11.60
CA HIS A 758 -49.28 -1.52 11.03
C HIS A 758 -48.04 -1.53 11.92
N CYS A 759 -46.87 -1.77 11.34
CA CYS A 759 -45.58 -1.62 12.00
C CYS A 759 -44.68 -0.71 11.17
N SER A 760 -44.12 0.30 11.80
CA SER A 760 -43.20 1.30 11.21
C SER A 760 -42.13 1.67 12.25
N ASP A 761 -41.13 2.44 11.84
CA ASP A 761 -39.98 2.80 12.68
C ASP A 761 -40.35 3.55 13.97
N ASN A 762 -41.51 4.20 14.02
CA ASN A 762 -41.94 5.01 15.16
C ASN A 762 -43.32 4.62 15.72
N ASN A 763 -43.98 3.63 15.13
CA ASN A 763 -45.36 3.30 15.46
C ASN A 763 -45.70 1.83 15.20
N LEU A 764 -46.36 1.20 16.17
CA LEU A 764 -47.06 -0.07 16.03
C LEU A 764 -48.55 0.20 16.35
N GLN A 765 -49.42 -0.06 15.38
CA GLN A 765 -50.85 0.19 15.51
C GLN A 765 -51.67 -1.03 15.08
N LEU A 766 -52.33 -1.67 16.03
CA LEU A 766 -53.31 -2.72 15.81
C LEU A 766 -54.71 -2.12 15.83
N TYR A 767 -55.46 -2.18 14.72
CA TYR A 767 -56.77 -1.53 14.59
C TYR A 767 -57.76 -2.39 13.79
N ASN A 768 -59.05 -2.14 13.95
CA ASN A 768 -60.11 -2.89 13.26
C ASN A 768 -60.71 -2.05 12.12
N LYS A 769 -60.52 -2.46 10.87
CA LYS A 769 -60.95 -1.81 9.61
C LYS A 769 -60.41 -0.38 9.41
N ASN A 770 -60.71 0.53 10.34
CA ASN A 770 -60.32 1.95 10.30
C ASN A 770 -59.30 2.26 11.41
N ARG A 771 -58.26 3.06 11.11
CA ARG A 771 -57.24 3.49 12.08
C ARG A 771 -57.84 4.22 13.30
N SER A 772 -59.00 4.85 13.17
CA SER A 772 -59.72 5.46 14.30
C SER A 772 -60.19 4.44 15.35
N ASP A 773 -60.41 3.17 14.97
CA ASP A 773 -60.82 2.09 15.88
C ASP A 773 -59.60 1.26 16.36
N THR A 774 -58.62 1.95 16.94
CA THR A 774 -57.38 1.34 17.42
C THR A 774 -57.60 0.47 18.66
N PHE A 775 -56.99 -0.71 18.68
CA PHE A 775 -56.94 -1.60 19.82
C PHE A 775 -55.67 -1.38 20.66
N VAL A 776 -54.49 -1.46 20.02
CA VAL A 776 -53.19 -1.18 20.65
C VAL A 776 -52.43 -0.20 19.78
N PHE A 777 -51.93 0.86 20.39
CA PHE A 777 -51.08 1.86 19.76
C PHE A 777 -49.82 2.03 20.59
N LEU A 778 -48.66 1.81 19.99
CA LEU A 778 -47.36 2.14 20.56
C LEU A 778 -46.72 3.16 19.65
N THR A 779 -46.17 4.24 20.21
CA THR A 779 -45.40 5.19 19.42
C THR A 779 -44.25 5.78 20.21
N GLN A 780 -43.21 6.21 19.50
CA GLN A 780 -42.12 6.97 20.05
C GLN A 780 -42.35 8.48 19.78
N PRO A 781 -42.56 9.30 20.81
CA PRO A 781 -42.68 10.75 20.67
C PRO A 781 -41.37 11.39 20.13
N PRO A 782 -41.43 12.58 19.51
CA PRO A 782 -40.24 13.30 19.05
C PRO A 782 -39.23 13.54 20.19
N LEU A 783 -37.92 13.48 19.86
CA LEU A 783 -36.78 13.60 20.80
C LEU A 783 -36.85 14.82 21.75
N GLN A 784 -37.49 15.91 21.32
CA GLN A 784 -37.65 17.14 22.12
C GLN A 784 -38.59 16.99 23.33
N SER A 785 -39.40 15.93 23.38
CA SER A 785 -40.40 15.72 24.43
C SER A 785 -39.88 15.05 25.71
N GLY A 786 -38.68 14.44 25.66
CA GLY A 786 -38.07 13.72 26.79
C GLY A 786 -38.84 12.46 27.26
N GLN A 787 -39.92 12.07 26.58
CA GLN A 787 -40.73 10.90 26.91
C GLN A 787 -40.30 9.67 26.09
N GLY A 788 -40.21 8.51 26.75
CA GLY A 788 -39.95 7.23 26.09
C GLY A 788 -41.15 6.71 25.26
N VAL A 789 -41.18 5.41 24.98
CA VAL A 789 -42.31 4.79 24.25
C VAL A 789 -43.61 4.99 25.04
N ILE A 790 -44.65 5.46 24.37
CA ILE A 790 -45.99 5.62 24.94
C ILE A 790 -46.95 4.59 24.34
N ALA A 791 -47.85 4.09 25.18
CA ALA A 791 -48.87 3.13 24.82
C ALA A 791 -50.28 3.69 25.01
N SER A 792 -51.16 3.41 24.06
CA SER A 792 -52.60 3.59 24.19
C SER A 792 -53.29 2.26 23.93
N ILE A 793 -54.07 1.78 24.89
CA ILE A 793 -54.69 0.45 24.84
C ILE A 793 -56.17 0.59 25.13
N ALA A 794 -57.00 0.16 24.18
CA ALA A 794 -58.46 0.12 24.33
C ALA A 794 -58.86 -1.04 25.26
N LEU A 795 -58.71 -0.84 26.57
CA LEU A 795 -58.98 -1.85 27.60
C LEU A 795 -60.39 -2.45 27.53
N GLN A 796 -61.39 -1.71 27.04
CA GLN A 796 -62.75 -2.20 26.81
C GLN A 796 -62.80 -3.37 25.82
N LYS A 797 -61.87 -3.43 24.86
CA LYS A 797 -61.75 -4.53 23.88
C LYS A 797 -61.15 -5.80 24.51
N ILE A 798 -60.46 -5.67 25.66
CA ILE A 798 -60.03 -6.80 26.49
C ILE A 798 -61.20 -7.24 27.38
N SER A 799 -61.69 -6.33 28.23
CA SER A 799 -62.86 -6.50 29.10
C SER A 799 -63.34 -5.18 29.68
N GLN A 800 -64.66 -4.95 29.73
CA GLN A 800 -65.25 -3.77 30.38
C GLN A 800 -64.86 -3.67 31.87
N ARG A 801 -64.62 -4.80 32.54
CA ARG A 801 -64.22 -4.82 33.95
C ARG A 801 -62.78 -4.37 34.14
N VAL A 802 -61.88 -4.75 33.23
CA VAL A 802 -60.47 -4.31 33.23
C VAL A 802 -60.39 -2.80 33.02
N GLN A 803 -61.18 -2.26 32.09
CA GLN A 803 -61.30 -0.81 31.89
C GLN A 803 -61.81 -0.09 33.15
N LYS A 804 -62.81 -0.64 33.86
CA LYS A 804 -63.31 -0.03 35.11
C LYS A 804 -62.27 -0.03 36.23
N GLN A 805 -61.39 -1.03 36.28
CA GLN A 805 -60.38 -1.16 37.33
C GLN A 805 -59.11 -0.33 37.06
N LEU A 806 -58.65 -0.28 35.82
CA LEU A 806 -57.41 0.42 35.44
C LEU A 806 -57.66 1.83 34.88
N GLY A 807 -58.90 2.16 34.54
CA GLY A 807 -59.26 3.42 33.90
C GLY A 807 -58.96 3.40 32.39
N ARG A 808 -58.53 4.55 31.86
CA ARG A 808 -58.25 4.75 30.43
C ARG A 808 -56.73 4.80 30.22
N LEU A 809 -56.17 3.86 29.45
CA LEU A 809 -54.76 3.88 29.04
C LEU A 809 -54.63 4.62 27.70
N ASN A 810 -54.29 5.90 27.77
CA ASN A 810 -54.11 6.76 26.61
C ASN A 810 -52.81 7.55 26.75
N ARG A 811 -51.90 7.38 25.78
CA ARG A 811 -50.54 7.96 25.77
C ARG A 811 -49.79 7.76 27.09
N THR A 812 -49.96 6.59 27.70
CA THR A 812 -49.32 6.25 28.96
C THR A 812 -47.89 5.80 28.71
N PRO A 813 -46.89 6.33 29.42
CA PRO A 813 -45.51 5.85 29.30
C PRO A 813 -45.41 4.36 29.59
N VAL A 814 -44.64 3.65 28.78
CA VAL A 814 -44.39 2.23 29.00
C VAL A 814 -43.26 2.06 30.01
N VAL A 815 -43.49 1.24 31.04
CA VAL A 815 -42.52 0.97 32.12
C VAL A 815 -41.51 -0.07 31.67
N ALA A 816 -41.97 -1.15 31.05
CA ALA A 816 -41.09 -2.19 30.51
C ALA A 816 -41.68 -2.85 29.25
N ILE A 817 -40.82 -3.28 28.33
CA ILE A 817 -41.19 -4.04 27.13
C ILE A 817 -40.18 -5.16 26.90
N GLU A 818 -40.68 -6.35 26.57
CA GLU A 818 -39.88 -7.49 26.12
C GLU A 818 -40.37 -8.02 24.78
N ILE A 819 -39.44 -8.55 23.98
CA ILE A 819 -39.75 -9.29 22.75
C ILE A 819 -39.16 -10.69 22.88
N HIS A 820 -40.02 -11.70 22.80
CA HIS A 820 -39.64 -13.11 22.77
C HIS A 820 -39.93 -13.67 21.39
N VAL A 821 -39.00 -14.41 20.82
CA VAL A 821 -39.13 -15.01 19.49
C VAL A 821 -38.87 -16.51 19.55
N ILE A 822 -39.50 -17.26 18.65
CA ILE A 822 -39.15 -18.66 18.43
C ILE A 822 -38.08 -18.69 17.34
N SER A 823 -36.94 -19.30 17.64
CA SER A 823 -35.75 -19.27 16.77
C SER A 823 -36.02 -19.90 15.40
N ASN A 824 -35.68 -19.18 14.33
CA ASN A 824 -35.41 -19.75 12.99
C ASN A 824 -33.93 -20.15 12.78
N ARG A 825 -33.16 -20.25 13.89
CA ARG A 825 -31.82 -20.87 14.11
C ARG A 825 -30.53 -20.04 14.01
N ASP A 826 -30.52 -18.72 14.13
CA ASP A 826 -29.24 -17.98 14.26
C ASP A 826 -29.27 -16.82 15.26
N ARG A 827 -28.30 -16.80 16.17
CA ARG A 827 -28.14 -15.82 17.27
C ARG A 827 -26.96 -14.87 17.06
N VAL A 828 -26.19 -15.13 16.01
CA VAL A 828 -25.05 -14.36 15.53
C VAL A 828 -25.48 -12.98 15.02
N ALA A 829 -26.67 -12.86 14.42
CA ALA A 829 -27.21 -11.61 13.89
C ALA A 829 -27.47 -10.53 14.96
N HIS A 830 -27.66 -10.93 16.22
CA HIS A 830 -27.96 -10.01 17.32
C HIS A 830 -26.71 -9.34 17.91
N GLN A 831 -25.61 -10.09 18.08
CA GLN A 831 -24.32 -9.51 18.46
C GLN A 831 -23.71 -8.64 17.36
N LEU A 832 -24.23 -8.78 16.15
CA LEU A 832 -23.86 -8.01 14.98
C LEU A 832 -24.50 -6.63 14.90
N PHE A 833 -25.57 -6.40 15.65
CA PHE A 833 -26.29 -5.14 15.68
C PHE A 833 -25.61 -4.09 16.58
N ASP A 834 -24.94 -4.50 17.67
CA ASP A 834 -24.22 -3.57 18.55
C ASP A 834 -22.96 -2.97 17.89
N LEU A 835 -22.38 -3.65 16.88
CA LEU A 835 -21.25 -3.14 16.08
C LEU A 835 -21.68 -2.15 14.99
N TYR A 836 -22.97 -2.03 14.66
CA TYR A 836 -23.46 -1.03 13.69
C TYR A 836 -23.40 0.41 14.22
N PHE A 837 -23.39 0.58 15.55
CA PHE A 837 -23.37 1.91 16.18
C PHE A 837 -21.96 2.47 16.40
N GLU A 838 -20.91 1.68 16.19
CA GLU A 838 -19.49 2.12 16.23
C GLU A 838 -18.95 2.47 14.83
N HIS A 839 -19.79 3.05 13.95
CA HIS A 839 -19.36 3.42 12.60
C HIS A 839 -18.49 4.69 12.62
N VAL A 840 -17.22 4.54 12.24
CA VAL A 840 -16.32 5.67 11.95
C VAL A 840 -16.47 6.03 10.47
N GLN A 841 -17.22 7.08 10.14
CA GLN A 841 -17.31 7.57 8.76
C GLN A 841 -15.92 7.98 8.25
N THR A 842 -15.67 7.76 6.95
CA THR A 842 -14.50 8.37 6.30
C THR A 842 -14.80 9.85 6.12
N GLU A 843 -14.11 10.69 6.87
CA GLU A 843 -14.33 12.13 6.87
C GLU A 843 -13.53 12.80 5.75
N VAL A 844 -12.35 12.27 5.44
CA VAL A 844 -11.41 12.86 4.48
C VAL A 844 -10.69 11.76 3.68
N TYR A 845 -10.63 11.94 2.36
CA TYR A 845 -9.83 11.12 1.44
C TYR A 845 -8.69 11.96 0.89
N ILE A 846 -7.44 11.51 1.07
CA ILE A 846 -6.24 12.15 0.53
C ILE A 846 -5.84 11.43 -0.75
N GLY A 847 -5.81 12.15 -1.88
CA GLY A 847 -5.24 11.64 -3.12
C GLY A 847 -3.73 11.48 -3.01
N ARG A 848 -3.12 10.55 -3.76
CA ARG A 848 -1.65 10.34 -3.72
C ARG A 848 -0.87 11.64 -3.92
N PHE A 849 -1.40 12.55 -4.74
CA PHE A 849 -0.78 13.83 -5.09
C PHE A 849 -1.85 14.92 -5.16
N ASP A 850 -2.39 15.34 -4.02
CA ASP A 850 -3.11 16.60 -3.98
C ASP A 850 -2.09 17.74 -4.22
N SER A 851 -2.04 18.23 -5.46
CA SER A 851 -1.33 19.46 -5.77
C SER A 851 -2.13 20.60 -5.16
N SER A 852 -1.90 20.89 -3.89
CA SER A 852 -2.21 22.23 -3.38
C SER A 852 -1.37 23.18 -4.22
N GLN A 853 -2.00 23.88 -5.16
CA GLN A 853 -1.34 24.93 -5.92
C GLN A 853 -0.83 25.94 -4.90
N GLN A 854 0.47 25.92 -4.65
CA GLN A 854 1.08 26.90 -3.78
C GLN A 854 1.24 28.16 -4.61
N SER A 855 0.58 29.21 -4.17
CA SER A 855 0.80 30.54 -4.70
C SER A 855 2.16 31.06 -4.22
N HIS A 856 2.93 31.72 -5.09
CA HIS A 856 4.21 32.33 -4.73
C HIS A 856 4.06 33.85 -4.60
N LEU A 857 4.93 34.48 -3.80
CA LEU A 857 4.97 35.92 -3.62
C LEU A 857 6.00 36.52 -4.58
N LEU A 858 5.55 37.34 -5.53
CA LEU A 858 6.46 38.15 -6.36
C LEU A 858 6.98 39.29 -5.50
N LYS A 859 8.31 39.47 -5.45
CA LYS A 859 8.91 40.60 -4.75
C LYS A 859 8.60 41.88 -5.50
N SER A 860 7.68 42.68 -4.96
CA SER A 860 7.30 43.98 -5.52
C SER A 860 8.01 45.11 -4.80
N LEU A 861 8.10 46.28 -5.45
CA LEU A 861 8.56 47.53 -4.81
C LEU A 861 7.72 47.90 -3.57
N GLN A 862 6.52 47.33 -3.40
CA GLN A 862 5.66 47.55 -2.23
C GLN A 862 6.15 46.81 -0.97
N ASP A 863 6.87 45.71 -1.13
CA ASP A 863 7.30 44.82 -0.03
C ASP A 863 8.74 45.11 0.42
N VAL A 864 9.38 46.12 -0.17
CA VAL A 864 10.77 46.49 0.11
C VAL A 864 10.85 47.29 1.41
N ASP A 865 11.69 46.84 2.34
CA ASP A 865 12.13 47.66 3.46
C ASP A 865 13.08 48.75 2.97
N TRP A 866 12.53 49.94 2.76
CA TRP A 866 13.26 51.09 2.28
C TRP A 866 14.22 51.69 3.31
N GLU A 867 14.17 51.28 4.58
CA GLU A 867 15.14 51.70 5.60
C GLU A 867 16.45 50.90 5.54
N ALA A 868 16.38 49.67 5.02
CA ALA A 868 17.55 48.82 4.77
C ALA A 868 18.37 49.20 3.52
N HIS A 869 17.85 50.12 2.69
CA HIS A 869 18.45 50.52 1.40
C HIS A 869 18.89 51.99 1.41
N PRO A 870 19.85 52.40 0.55
CA PRO A 870 20.31 53.78 0.48
C PRO A 870 19.15 54.77 0.27
N SER A 871 19.16 55.89 1.00
CA SER A 871 18.07 56.88 1.01
C SER A 871 17.68 57.42 -0.38
N TRP A 872 18.63 57.40 -1.33
CA TRP A 872 18.39 57.82 -2.72
C TRP A 872 17.54 56.82 -3.53
N TYR A 873 17.38 55.57 -3.10
CA TYR A 873 16.45 54.62 -3.72
C TYR A 873 15.01 55.13 -3.59
N LYS A 874 14.66 55.73 -2.44
CA LYS A 874 13.35 56.37 -2.23
C LYS A 874 13.09 57.51 -3.22
N GLU A 875 14.14 58.20 -3.68
CA GLU A 875 14.03 59.27 -4.68
C GLU A 875 13.80 58.73 -6.10
N VAL A 876 14.32 57.55 -6.41
CA VAL A 876 14.17 56.89 -7.72
C VAL A 876 12.79 56.20 -7.84
N PHE A 877 12.38 55.45 -6.82
CA PHE A 877 11.20 54.57 -6.88
C PHE A 877 9.92 55.14 -6.23
N LEU A 878 10.00 55.84 -5.08
CA LEU A 878 8.82 56.31 -4.34
C LEU A 878 8.42 57.76 -4.63
N ARG A 879 9.40 58.66 -4.83
CA ARG A 879 9.17 60.09 -5.10
C ARG A 879 9.24 60.41 -6.61
N LYS A 880 8.57 59.59 -7.44
CA LYS A 880 8.50 59.80 -8.90
C LYS A 880 7.84 61.14 -9.24
N LYS A 881 8.62 62.21 -9.46
CA LYS A 881 8.12 63.48 -10.01
C LYS A 881 8.02 63.44 -11.55
N SER A 882 8.99 62.79 -12.22
CA SER A 882 9.04 62.52 -13.67
C SER A 882 10.14 61.49 -14.01
N ALA A 883 10.06 60.80 -15.16
CA ALA A 883 11.10 59.86 -15.61
C ALA A 883 12.49 60.54 -15.74
N ASN A 884 12.53 61.80 -16.17
CA ASN A 884 13.76 62.58 -16.33
C ASN A 884 14.44 62.91 -14.98
N SER A 885 13.66 63.16 -13.92
CA SER A 885 14.23 63.39 -12.59
C SER A 885 14.87 62.13 -12.00
N SER A 886 14.26 60.95 -12.19
CA SER A 886 14.84 59.70 -11.72
C SER A 886 16.11 59.34 -12.50
N LYS A 887 16.12 59.54 -13.82
CA LYS A 887 17.32 59.39 -14.66
C LYS A 887 18.48 60.30 -14.22
N ALA A 888 18.20 61.55 -13.85
CA ALA A 888 19.22 62.48 -13.36
C ALA A 888 19.83 62.03 -12.02
N VAL A 889 19.03 61.47 -11.10
CA VAL A 889 19.52 60.92 -9.83
C VAL A 889 20.41 59.70 -10.06
N ILE A 890 20.04 58.81 -10.99
CA ILE A 890 20.83 57.61 -11.36
C ILE A 890 22.15 58.02 -12.04
N ALA A 891 22.11 59.01 -12.94
CA ALA A 891 23.29 59.53 -13.64
C ALA A 891 24.32 60.20 -12.70
N ALA A 892 23.90 60.68 -11.54
CA ALA A 892 24.80 61.25 -10.53
C ALA A 892 25.54 60.20 -9.67
N LYS A 893 25.21 58.90 -9.80
CA LYS A 893 25.80 57.81 -8.99
C LYS A 893 27.04 57.20 -9.64
N THR A 894 27.86 56.53 -8.82
CA THR A 894 29.04 55.82 -9.32
C THR A 894 28.63 54.58 -10.14
N PRO A 895 29.48 54.07 -11.03
CA PRO A 895 29.18 52.88 -11.81
C PRO A 895 28.82 51.65 -10.97
N GLU A 896 29.49 51.46 -9.82
CA GLU A 896 29.27 50.33 -8.91
C GLU A 896 27.89 50.44 -8.23
N GLN A 897 27.49 51.67 -7.86
CA GLN A 897 26.16 51.94 -7.32
C GLN A 897 25.04 51.69 -8.34
N ARG A 898 25.32 51.94 -9.63
CA ARG A 898 24.37 51.63 -10.73
C ARG A 898 24.27 50.13 -10.97
N GLU A 899 25.37 49.38 -10.86
CA GLU A 899 25.34 47.91 -10.95
C GLU A 899 24.56 47.29 -9.79
N THR A 900 24.70 47.81 -8.56
CA THR A 900 23.88 47.37 -7.42
C THR A 900 22.39 47.70 -7.63
N LEU A 901 22.09 48.86 -8.23
CA LEU A 901 20.72 49.25 -8.57
C LEU A 901 20.12 48.34 -9.65
N MET A 902 20.89 47.99 -10.70
CA MET A 902 20.45 47.03 -11.73
C MET A 902 20.06 45.69 -11.11
N GLN A 903 20.88 45.18 -10.18
CA GLN A 903 20.61 43.92 -9.49
C GLN A 903 19.35 44.02 -8.61
N PHE A 904 19.15 45.15 -7.93
CA PHE A 904 17.94 45.42 -7.15
C PHE A 904 16.68 45.49 -8.04
N CYS A 905 16.76 46.20 -9.18
CA CYS A 905 15.65 46.28 -10.13
C CYS A 905 15.26 44.91 -10.67
N LEU A 906 16.24 44.05 -10.96
CA LEU A 906 16.02 42.68 -11.43
C LEU A 906 15.38 41.79 -10.35
N GLN A 907 15.74 41.96 -9.07
CA GLN A 907 15.15 41.24 -7.94
C GLN A 907 13.73 41.71 -7.57
N THR A 908 13.35 42.93 -7.96
CA THR A 908 12.06 43.55 -7.61
C THR A 908 11.13 43.75 -8.82
N HIS A 909 11.49 43.17 -9.97
CA HIS A 909 10.76 43.27 -11.24
C HIS A 909 10.49 44.71 -11.71
N ALA A 910 11.40 45.64 -11.42
CA ALA A 910 11.30 47.05 -11.81
C ALA A 910 11.93 47.30 -13.20
N GLU A 911 11.25 46.82 -14.27
CA GLU A 911 11.79 46.82 -15.64
C GLU A 911 12.05 48.22 -16.22
N GLU A 912 11.19 49.21 -15.94
CA GLU A 912 11.37 50.57 -16.45
C GLU A 912 12.68 51.19 -15.93
N GLU A 913 12.91 51.09 -14.62
CA GLU A 913 14.11 51.60 -13.97
C GLU A 913 15.36 50.79 -14.34
N LEU A 914 15.22 49.48 -14.58
CA LEU A 914 16.27 48.64 -15.13
C LEU A 914 16.72 49.16 -16.50
N PHE A 915 15.78 49.41 -17.42
CA PHE A 915 16.09 49.92 -18.76
C PHE A 915 16.71 51.31 -18.72
N TRP A 916 16.22 52.21 -17.85
CA TRP A 916 16.82 53.55 -17.68
C TRP A 916 18.24 53.48 -17.13
N THR A 917 18.48 52.62 -16.15
CA THR A 917 19.81 52.46 -15.54
C THR A 917 20.78 51.89 -16.56
N PHE A 918 20.36 50.89 -17.33
CA PHE A 918 21.17 50.32 -18.41
C PHE A 918 21.48 51.35 -19.51
N GLU A 919 20.48 52.12 -19.98
CA GLU A 919 20.64 53.22 -20.94
C GLU A 919 21.70 54.23 -20.48
N ILE A 920 21.69 54.63 -19.21
CA ILE A 920 22.67 55.54 -18.62
C ILE A 920 24.07 54.91 -18.55
N MET A 921 24.16 53.61 -18.26
CA MET A 921 25.44 52.88 -18.22
C MET A 921 26.09 52.80 -19.60
N ILE A 922 25.33 52.46 -20.65
CA ILE A 922 25.86 52.30 -22.01
C ILE A 922 26.07 53.62 -22.75
N SER A 923 25.49 54.72 -22.25
CA SER A 923 25.77 56.09 -22.74
C SER A 923 27.11 56.64 -22.24
N SER A 924 27.78 55.95 -21.30
CA SER A 924 29.12 56.33 -20.85
C SER A 924 30.20 55.72 -21.74
N LEU A 925 31.07 56.56 -22.32
CA LEU A 925 32.20 56.13 -23.15
C LEU A 925 33.52 56.18 -22.36
N PRO A 926 34.40 55.18 -22.48
CA PRO A 926 34.28 53.97 -23.30
C PRO A 926 33.31 52.93 -22.70
N LEU A 927 32.61 52.21 -23.58
CA LEU A 927 31.63 51.20 -23.18
C LEU A 927 32.30 50.04 -22.43
N ARG A 928 31.82 49.73 -21.23
CA ARG A 928 32.28 48.58 -20.42
C ARG A 928 31.75 47.28 -21.02
N ARG A 929 32.46 46.73 -22.01
CA ARG A 929 32.03 45.58 -22.83
C ARG A 929 31.66 44.34 -22.02
N GLU A 930 32.50 43.92 -21.07
CA GLU A 930 32.26 42.73 -20.24
C GLU A 930 31.01 42.89 -19.36
N SER A 931 30.87 44.04 -18.68
CA SER A 931 29.69 44.35 -17.87
C SER A 931 28.41 44.40 -18.74
N THR A 932 28.48 45.04 -19.92
CA THR A 932 27.35 45.13 -20.86
C THR A 932 26.91 43.75 -21.36
N SER A 933 27.86 42.89 -21.74
CA SER A 933 27.57 41.52 -22.16
C SER A 933 26.95 40.68 -21.04
N SER A 934 27.48 40.81 -19.81
CA SER A 934 26.96 40.11 -18.64
C SER A 934 25.52 40.49 -18.32
N TRP A 935 25.18 41.79 -18.40
CA TRP A 935 23.80 42.26 -18.19
C TRP A 935 22.84 41.78 -19.27
N ILE A 936 23.25 41.75 -20.54
CA ILE A 936 22.44 41.19 -21.63
C ILE A 936 22.18 39.69 -21.41
N GLU A 937 23.18 38.93 -20.93
CA GLU A 937 22.99 37.51 -20.61
C GLU A 937 22.04 37.30 -19.41
N GLN A 938 22.05 38.19 -18.41
CA GLN A 938 21.14 38.14 -17.26
C GLN A 938 19.71 38.61 -17.58
N HIS A 939 19.56 39.59 -18.47
CA HIS A 939 18.26 40.08 -18.94
C HIS A 939 18.30 40.35 -20.48
N PRO A 940 17.98 39.34 -21.31
CA PRO A 940 18.08 39.39 -22.77
C PRO A 940 17.45 40.61 -23.48
N PRO A 941 16.29 41.17 -23.02
CA PRO A 941 15.68 42.34 -23.65
C PRO A 941 16.57 43.60 -23.70
N LEU A 942 17.62 43.69 -22.85
CA LEU A 942 18.59 44.78 -22.88
C LEU A 942 19.32 44.91 -24.23
N ALA A 943 19.39 43.83 -25.02
CA ALA A 943 19.92 43.88 -26.38
C ALA A 943 19.19 44.91 -27.26
N PHE A 944 17.86 45.04 -27.12
CA PHE A 944 17.07 46.02 -27.87
C PHE A 944 17.34 47.46 -27.42
N VAL A 945 17.61 47.67 -26.12
CA VAL A 945 18.00 48.99 -25.60
C VAL A 945 19.35 49.40 -26.17
N LEU A 946 20.30 48.47 -26.25
CA LEU A 946 21.61 48.72 -26.85
C LEU A 946 21.49 49.07 -28.34
N LEU A 947 20.68 48.31 -29.11
CA LEU A 947 20.42 48.59 -30.53
C LEU A 947 19.62 49.87 -30.76
N LYS A 948 18.87 50.36 -29.77
CA LYS A 948 18.16 51.64 -29.86
C LYS A 948 19.11 52.83 -29.74
N ILE A 949 20.10 52.74 -28.85
CA ILE A 949 21.07 53.82 -28.59
C ILE A 949 22.19 53.81 -29.63
N TYR A 950 22.63 52.62 -30.05
CA TYR A 950 23.61 52.41 -31.11
C TYR A 950 22.93 51.66 -32.28
N PRO A 951 22.11 52.35 -33.09
CA PRO A 951 21.41 51.73 -34.20
C PRO A 951 22.38 51.17 -35.25
N PRO A 952 22.07 50.01 -35.86
CA PRO A 952 22.82 49.51 -37.01
C PRO A 952 22.79 50.51 -38.16
N SER A 953 23.86 50.57 -38.95
CA SER A 953 23.96 51.40 -40.14
C SER A 953 22.96 50.96 -41.23
N ASP A 954 22.76 51.80 -42.25
CA ASP A 954 21.96 51.45 -43.44
C ASP A 954 22.52 50.22 -44.19
N THR A 955 23.81 49.91 -43.98
CA THR A 955 24.48 48.71 -44.48
C THR A 955 24.34 47.50 -43.53
N GLN A 956 23.41 47.55 -42.57
CA GLN A 956 23.12 46.48 -41.61
C GLN A 956 24.33 46.05 -40.75
N LEU A 957 25.28 46.97 -40.51
CA LEU A 957 26.44 46.75 -39.65
C LEU A 957 26.22 47.40 -38.28
N LEU A 958 26.65 46.72 -37.22
CA LEU A 958 26.77 47.28 -35.88
C LEU A 958 27.81 48.39 -35.84
N SER A 959 27.62 49.35 -34.92
CA SER A 959 28.56 50.45 -34.72
C SER A 959 29.95 49.96 -34.27
N SER A 960 30.99 50.78 -34.43
CA SER A 960 32.36 50.46 -34.00
C SER A 960 32.47 50.08 -32.52
N GLU A 961 31.57 50.60 -31.69
CA GLU A 961 31.52 50.38 -30.25
C GLU A 961 30.87 49.04 -29.88
N THR A 962 29.94 48.56 -30.71
CA THR A 962 29.08 47.38 -30.45
C THR A 962 29.42 46.16 -31.32
N SER A 963 30.24 46.32 -32.36
CA SER A 963 30.65 45.25 -33.29
C SER A 963 31.21 44.00 -32.58
N GLN A 964 32.03 44.19 -31.54
CA GLN A 964 32.59 43.08 -30.75
C GLN A 964 31.58 42.37 -29.84
N LEU A 965 30.40 42.96 -29.63
CA LEU A 965 29.31 42.38 -28.85
C LEU A 965 28.28 41.67 -29.75
N CYS A 966 28.54 41.54 -31.06
CA CYS A 966 27.60 40.96 -32.02
C CYS A 966 27.04 39.60 -31.57
N PHE A 967 27.89 38.69 -31.08
CA PHE A 967 27.45 37.39 -30.58
C PHE A 967 26.53 37.51 -29.35
N ALA A 968 26.90 38.30 -28.34
CA ALA A 968 26.11 38.52 -27.13
C ALA A 968 24.75 39.21 -27.43
N ILE A 969 24.74 40.20 -28.32
CA ILE A 969 23.53 40.87 -28.79
C ILE A 969 22.60 39.86 -29.46
N THR A 970 23.13 39.06 -30.39
CA THR A 970 22.33 38.09 -31.15
C THR A 970 21.74 37.00 -30.25
N ARG A 971 22.52 36.50 -29.28
CA ARG A 971 22.01 35.59 -28.24
C ARG A 971 20.88 36.21 -27.44
N GLY A 972 21.02 37.49 -27.06
CA GLY A 972 19.98 38.26 -26.38
C GLY A 972 18.68 38.35 -27.22
N LEU A 973 18.81 38.69 -28.51
CA LEU A 973 17.68 38.78 -29.43
C LEU A 973 16.93 37.44 -29.57
N ILE A 974 17.65 36.34 -29.77
CA ILE A 974 17.09 34.99 -29.89
C ILE A 974 16.36 34.58 -28.60
N ARG A 975 16.97 34.80 -27.44
CA ARG A 975 16.36 34.48 -26.13
C ARG A 975 15.14 35.35 -25.80
N SER A 976 15.01 36.52 -26.42
CA SER A 976 13.83 37.38 -26.32
C SER A 976 12.76 37.10 -27.38
N ALA A 977 12.98 36.16 -28.30
CA ALA A 977 12.04 35.89 -29.39
C ALA A 977 10.64 35.49 -28.91
N ASN A 978 10.55 34.71 -27.83
CA ASN A 978 9.26 34.23 -27.31
C ASN A 978 8.38 35.35 -26.72
N SER A 979 8.97 36.46 -26.25
CA SER A 979 8.22 37.60 -25.69
C SER A 979 8.03 38.74 -26.68
N LEU A 980 8.99 38.97 -27.59
CA LEU A 980 9.00 40.12 -28.50
C LEU A 980 8.68 39.76 -29.96
N GLY A 981 8.62 38.46 -30.31
CA GLY A 981 8.17 37.94 -31.59
C GLY A 981 8.81 38.63 -32.80
N ILE A 982 7.98 39.36 -33.55
CA ILE A 982 8.34 40.05 -34.80
C ILE A 982 9.51 41.04 -34.59
N ALA A 983 9.61 41.68 -33.42
CA ALA A 983 10.70 42.62 -33.15
C ALA A 983 12.07 41.92 -33.17
N THR A 984 12.15 40.64 -32.78
CA THR A 984 13.39 39.86 -32.88
C THR A 984 13.78 39.62 -34.34
N LEU A 985 12.83 39.25 -35.22
CA LEU A 985 13.11 39.03 -36.65
C LEU A 985 13.64 40.31 -37.31
N ALA A 986 12.94 41.44 -37.09
CA ALA A 986 13.36 42.73 -37.61
C ALA A 986 14.74 43.16 -37.08
N ALA A 987 15.05 42.86 -35.82
CA ALA A 987 16.37 43.14 -35.25
C ALA A 987 17.47 42.28 -35.87
N LEU A 988 17.23 40.98 -36.09
CA LEU A 988 18.18 40.06 -36.73
C LEU A 988 18.47 40.48 -38.18
N GLU A 989 17.45 40.84 -38.96
CA GLU A 989 17.61 41.34 -40.33
C GLU A 989 18.46 42.61 -40.39
N ARG A 990 18.27 43.53 -39.43
CA ARG A 990 19.01 44.80 -39.35
C ARG A 990 20.47 44.65 -38.97
N ILE A 991 20.89 43.49 -38.44
CA ILE A 991 22.30 43.21 -38.10
C ILE A 991 22.91 42.10 -38.98
N SER A 992 22.22 41.71 -40.05
CA SER A 992 22.60 40.57 -40.92
C SER A 992 24.02 40.66 -41.47
N SER A 993 24.48 41.85 -41.86
CA SER A 993 25.86 42.06 -42.33
C SER A 993 26.90 41.88 -41.23
N SER A 994 26.57 42.20 -39.96
CA SER A 994 27.44 41.88 -38.81
C SER A 994 27.40 40.40 -38.47
N LEU A 995 26.25 39.73 -38.59
CA LEU A 995 26.14 38.27 -38.41
C LEU A 995 27.00 37.51 -39.42
N ASN A 996 27.09 38.02 -40.66
CA ASN A 996 27.94 37.45 -41.70
C ASN A 996 29.43 37.44 -41.35
N GLN A 997 29.88 38.29 -40.41
CA GLN A 997 31.28 38.39 -39.99
C GLN A 997 31.61 37.47 -38.79
N LEU A 998 30.63 36.79 -38.19
CA LEU A 998 30.88 35.93 -37.03
C LEU A 998 31.71 34.69 -37.43
N PRO A 999 32.54 34.16 -36.52
CA PRO A 999 33.12 32.82 -36.66
C PRO A 999 32.06 31.72 -36.83
N ILE A 1000 32.44 30.62 -37.49
CA ILE A 1000 31.52 29.51 -37.81
C ILE A 1000 31.02 28.79 -36.56
N ASP A 1001 31.87 28.60 -35.55
CA ASP A 1001 31.51 28.02 -34.25
C ASP A 1001 30.40 28.82 -33.56
N GLN A 1002 30.58 30.15 -33.48
CA GLN A 1002 29.57 31.05 -32.92
C GLN A 1002 28.26 31.05 -33.72
N TYR A 1003 28.34 30.89 -35.04
CA TYR A 1003 27.16 30.79 -35.88
C TYR A 1003 26.37 29.49 -35.65
N LEU A 1004 27.05 28.34 -35.60
CA LEU A 1004 26.40 27.06 -35.30
C LEU A 1004 25.75 27.06 -33.91
N ASP A 1005 26.41 27.70 -32.93
CA ASP A 1005 25.85 27.92 -31.60
C ASP A 1005 24.57 28.76 -31.63
N LEU A 1006 24.53 29.83 -32.42
CA LEU A 1006 23.33 30.67 -32.59
C LEU A 1006 22.19 29.91 -33.28
N LEU A 1007 22.52 29.08 -34.27
CA LEU A 1007 21.55 28.25 -35.00
C LEU A 1007 20.89 27.23 -34.07
N MET A 1008 21.69 26.54 -33.26
CA MET A 1008 21.20 25.62 -32.23
C MET A 1008 20.45 26.35 -31.12
N LEU A 1009 20.92 27.53 -30.68
CA LEU A 1009 20.20 28.33 -29.69
C LEU A 1009 18.82 28.73 -30.20
N ALA A 1010 18.68 29.18 -31.44
CA ALA A 1010 17.40 29.51 -32.04
C ALA A 1010 16.46 28.30 -32.08
N THR A 1011 16.98 27.16 -32.53
CA THR A 1011 16.26 25.88 -32.60
C THR A 1011 15.70 25.43 -31.25
N LEU A 1012 16.49 25.58 -30.18
CA LEU A 1012 16.13 25.07 -28.85
C LEU A 1012 15.38 26.08 -27.98
N SER A 1013 15.49 27.38 -28.27
CA SER A 1013 14.93 28.45 -27.43
C SER A 1013 13.65 29.05 -28.00
N ILE A 1014 13.47 29.06 -29.32
CA ILE A 1014 12.27 29.65 -29.95
C ILE A 1014 11.19 28.58 -30.04
N ARG A 1015 10.08 28.79 -29.32
CA ARG A 1015 9.04 27.76 -29.13
C ARG A 1015 7.97 27.75 -30.23
N PRO A 1016 7.47 28.89 -30.75
CA PRO A 1016 6.48 28.86 -31.83
C PRO A 1016 7.09 28.38 -33.16
N LYS A 1017 6.44 27.38 -33.79
CA LYS A 1017 6.91 26.77 -35.04
C LYS A 1017 7.20 27.77 -36.16
N SER A 1018 6.29 28.71 -36.42
CA SER A 1018 6.48 29.73 -37.47
C SER A 1018 7.67 30.63 -37.17
N LEU A 1019 7.79 31.08 -35.91
CA LEU A 1019 8.84 32.00 -35.49
C LEU A 1019 10.24 31.36 -35.55
N VAL A 1020 10.38 30.09 -35.15
CA VAL A 1020 11.69 29.40 -35.24
C VAL A 1020 12.08 29.17 -36.69
N GLN A 1021 11.13 28.80 -37.56
CA GLN A 1021 11.40 28.63 -38.99
C GLN A 1021 11.88 29.94 -39.64
N GLU A 1022 11.17 31.05 -39.38
CA GLU A 1022 11.57 32.36 -39.90
C GLU A 1022 12.92 32.81 -39.35
N ALA A 1023 13.18 32.63 -38.05
CA ALA A 1023 14.46 32.99 -37.46
C ALA A 1023 15.64 32.18 -38.05
N LEU A 1024 15.45 30.87 -38.27
CA LEU A 1024 16.47 30.02 -38.90
C LEU A 1024 16.75 30.43 -40.35
N LEU A 1025 15.70 30.79 -41.11
CA LEU A 1025 15.85 31.30 -42.47
C LEU A 1025 16.59 32.64 -42.49
N VAL A 1026 16.23 33.59 -41.62
CA VAL A 1026 16.96 34.87 -41.50
C VAL A 1026 18.44 34.62 -41.20
N LEU A 1027 18.75 33.78 -40.20
CA LEU A 1027 20.14 33.44 -39.85
C LEU A 1027 20.90 32.80 -41.02
N HIS A 1028 20.24 31.97 -41.81
CA HIS A 1028 20.82 31.34 -43.00
C HIS A 1028 21.08 32.33 -44.14
N GLU A 1029 20.11 33.22 -44.42
CA GLU A 1029 20.22 34.22 -45.49
C GLU A 1029 21.33 35.23 -45.22
N CYS A 1030 21.59 35.57 -43.95
CA CYS A 1030 22.71 36.43 -43.55
C CYS A 1030 24.07 35.94 -44.11
N ARG A 1031 24.24 34.63 -44.31
CA ARG A 1031 25.50 34.01 -44.77
C ARG A 1031 25.64 33.87 -46.28
N THR A 1032 24.74 34.47 -47.06
CA THR A 1032 24.72 34.32 -48.53
C THR A 1032 26.04 34.71 -49.19
N LEU A 1033 26.68 35.78 -48.75
CA LEU A 1033 27.95 36.26 -49.32
C LEU A 1033 29.12 35.30 -49.02
N THR A 1034 29.27 34.86 -47.76
CA THR A 1034 30.33 33.92 -47.36
C THR A 1034 30.18 32.52 -47.98
N ARG A 1035 28.96 32.10 -48.32
CA ARG A 1035 28.71 30.85 -49.06
C ARG A 1035 29.26 30.86 -50.49
N LEU A 1036 29.43 32.03 -51.10
CA LEU A 1036 29.95 32.15 -52.46
C LEU A 1036 31.49 32.10 -52.52
N GLU A 1037 32.16 32.22 -51.37
CA GLU A 1037 33.63 32.30 -51.28
C GLU A 1037 34.31 30.92 -51.20
N GLU A 1038 33.68 29.94 -50.53
CA GLU A 1038 34.27 28.61 -50.29
C GLU A 1038 33.22 27.50 -50.35
N VAL A 1039 33.47 26.44 -51.12
CA VAL A 1039 32.54 25.31 -51.30
C VAL A 1039 32.34 24.55 -49.98
N GLY A 1040 33.41 24.44 -49.18
CA GLY A 1040 33.44 23.96 -47.79
C GLY A 1040 32.34 24.58 -46.93
N MET A 1041 32.31 25.91 -46.93
CA MET A 1041 31.39 26.72 -46.13
C MET A 1041 29.96 26.61 -46.66
N ALA A 1042 29.77 26.51 -47.97
CA ALA A 1042 28.45 26.29 -48.56
C ALA A 1042 27.83 24.95 -48.12
N TYR A 1043 28.63 23.88 -48.09
CA TYR A 1043 28.20 22.57 -47.59
C TYR A 1043 27.81 22.63 -46.11
N VAL A 1044 28.70 23.14 -45.27
CA VAL A 1044 28.49 23.22 -43.81
C VAL A 1044 27.24 24.03 -43.48
N HIS A 1045 27.04 25.20 -44.09
CA HIS A 1045 25.87 26.04 -43.83
C HIS A 1045 24.55 25.38 -44.25
N LYS A 1046 24.52 24.66 -45.38
CA LYS A 1046 23.32 23.95 -45.85
C LYS A 1046 22.95 22.81 -44.91
N HIS A 1047 23.93 22.00 -44.53
CA HIS A 1047 23.69 20.83 -43.68
C HIS A 1047 23.43 21.23 -42.23
N ALA A 1048 24.06 22.29 -41.72
CA ALA A 1048 23.72 22.84 -40.40
C ALA A 1048 22.27 23.34 -40.35
N LEU A 1049 21.78 24.02 -41.40
CA LEU A 1049 20.38 24.43 -41.46
C LEU A 1049 19.42 23.22 -41.44
N ALA A 1050 19.74 22.17 -42.20
CA ALA A 1050 18.93 20.94 -42.22
C ALA A 1050 18.86 20.29 -40.83
N VAL A 1051 20.01 20.12 -40.16
CA VAL A 1051 20.09 19.56 -38.80
C VAL A 1051 19.29 20.41 -37.81
N ALA A 1052 19.32 21.74 -37.95
CA ALA A 1052 18.55 22.66 -37.11
C ALA A 1052 17.03 22.51 -37.34
N PHE A 1053 16.58 22.39 -38.59
CA PHE A 1053 15.16 22.15 -38.89
C PHE A 1053 14.68 20.80 -38.39
N ASP A 1054 15.44 19.72 -38.63
CA ASP A 1054 15.10 18.38 -38.15
C ASP A 1054 14.98 18.37 -36.62
N CYS A 1055 15.91 19.03 -35.93
CA CYS A 1055 15.88 19.18 -34.48
C CYS A 1055 14.68 20.01 -33.98
N ALA A 1056 14.29 21.07 -34.70
CA ALA A 1056 13.11 21.87 -34.36
C ALA A 1056 11.81 21.07 -34.58
N GLU A 1057 11.74 20.26 -35.63
CA GLU A 1057 10.59 19.40 -35.95
C GLU A 1057 10.44 18.29 -34.91
N GLU A 1058 11.55 17.61 -34.54
CA GLU A 1058 11.55 16.62 -33.45
C GLU A 1058 11.05 17.22 -32.13
N ALA A 1059 11.45 18.46 -31.82
CA ALA A 1059 11.03 19.14 -30.59
C ALA A 1059 9.54 19.52 -30.61
N GLU A 1060 9.00 19.90 -31.76
CA GLU A 1060 7.56 20.18 -31.94
C GLU A 1060 6.72 18.89 -31.90
N ASP A 1061 7.20 17.80 -32.49
CA ASP A 1061 6.54 16.49 -32.44
C ASP A 1061 6.52 15.92 -31.01
N ALA A 1062 7.63 16.06 -30.28
CA ALA A 1062 7.74 15.60 -28.90
C ALA A 1062 6.94 16.49 -27.93
N CYS A 1063 6.99 17.81 -28.11
CA CYS A 1063 6.34 18.78 -27.23
C CYS A 1063 5.69 19.91 -28.05
N PRO A 1064 4.45 19.73 -28.53
CA PRO A 1064 3.82 20.73 -29.38
C PRO A 1064 3.44 21.99 -28.61
N CYS A 1065 3.77 23.17 -29.15
CA CYS A 1065 3.50 24.47 -28.55
C CYS A 1065 2.37 25.24 -29.27
N ASN A 1066 1.71 26.16 -28.57
CA ASN A 1066 0.82 27.15 -29.22
C ASN A 1066 1.62 28.34 -29.78
N GLU A 1067 0.94 29.29 -30.43
CA GLU A 1067 1.58 30.49 -31.01
C GLU A 1067 2.24 31.40 -29.95
N ALA A 1068 1.80 31.32 -28.69
CA ALA A 1068 2.44 31.98 -27.55
C ALA A 1068 3.57 31.15 -26.91
N GLY A 1069 3.98 30.05 -27.55
CA GLY A 1069 5.04 29.16 -27.11
C GLY A 1069 4.70 28.29 -25.89
N ARG A 1070 3.42 28.13 -25.54
CA ARG A 1070 2.98 27.30 -24.39
C ARG A 1070 2.75 25.83 -24.80
N PRO A 1071 3.32 24.84 -24.09
CA PRO A 1071 3.09 23.42 -24.35
C PRO A 1071 1.60 23.03 -24.29
N ARG A 1072 1.13 22.22 -25.24
CA ARG A 1072 -0.29 21.80 -25.33
C ARG A 1072 -0.58 20.45 -24.67
N ASN A 1073 0.40 19.56 -24.54
CA ASN A 1073 0.14 18.16 -24.21
C ASN A 1073 0.40 17.83 -22.73
N ALA A 1074 -0.65 17.87 -21.91
CA ALA A 1074 -0.57 17.59 -20.46
C ALA A 1074 -0.11 16.16 -20.11
N ARG A 1075 -0.17 15.19 -21.05
CA ARG A 1075 0.22 13.79 -20.79
C ARG A 1075 1.73 13.57 -20.68
N LEU A 1076 2.55 14.53 -21.15
CA LEU A 1076 4.02 14.46 -21.15
C LEU A 1076 4.65 15.41 -20.13
N ALA A 1077 3.85 15.96 -19.21
CA ALA A 1077 4.33 16.82 -18.13
C ALA A 1077 4.76 16.00 -16.91
N TYR A 1078 5.97 16.24 -16.43
CA TYR A 1078 6.53 15.62 -15.23
C TYR A 1078 6.65 16.66 -14.10
N PRO A 1079 5.94 16.49 -12.97
CA PRO A 1079 6.01 17.46 -11.88
C PRO A 1079 7.38 17.45 -11.22
N VAL A 1080 7.95 18.65 -11.04
CA VAL A 1080 9.20 18.87 -10.32
C VAL A 1080 8.88 19.12 -8.86
N LEU A 1081 9.41 18.27 -7.98
CA LEU A 1081 9.23 18.43 -6.53
C LEU A 1081 9.94 19.67 -6.00
N ARG A 1082 11.13 19.93 -6.54
CA ARG A 1082 11.97 21.07 -6.15
C ARG A 1082 12.97 21.38 -7.24
N LEU A 1083 13.07 22.65 -7.61
CA LEU A 1083 14.12 23.16 -8.49
C LEU A 1083 15.15 23.92 -7.65
N VAL A 1084 16.43 23.56 -7.76
CA VAL A 1084 17.53 24.18 -7.00
C VAL A 1084 18.53 24.80 -7.96
N LEU A 1085 18.83 26.08 -7.78
CA LEU A 1085 19.84 26.80 -8.55
C LEU A 1085 21.25 26.40 -8.09
N ASP A 1086 22.18 26.21 -9.03
CA ASP A 1086 23.60 25.98 -8.71
C ASP A 1086 24.25 27.29 -8.25
N ALA A 1087 24.83 27.29 -7.05
CA ALA A 1087 25.52 28.45 -6.49
C ALA A 1087 26.73 28.92 -7.33
N LYS A 1088 27.31 28.04 -8.17
CA LYS A 1088 28.47 28.36 -9.01
C LYS A 1088 28.10 28.74 -10.44
N ASN A 1089 26.92 28.36 -10.91
CA ASN A 1089 26.47 28.63 -12.29
C ASN A 1089 25.00 29.06 -12.29
N ALA A 1090 24.76 30.35 -12.52
CA ALA A 1090 23.43 30.96 -12.48
C ALA A 1090 22.43 30.40 -13.52
N THR A 1091 22.91 29.67 -14.54
CA THR A 1091 22.07 29.04 -15.57
C THR A 1091 21.85 27.55 -15.37
N ARG A 1092 22.49 26.93 -14.36
CA ARG A 1092 22.33 25.51 -14.08
C ARG A 1092 21.34 25.28 -12.95
N VAL A 1093 20.38 24.40 -13.19
CA VAL A 1093 19.39 23.99 -12.18
C VAL A 1093 19.41 22.48 -11.97
N SER A 1094 19.20 22.06 -10.73
CA SER A 1094 18.91 20.68 -10.38
C SER A 1094 17.41 20.52 -10.15
N ALA A 1095 16.74 19.75 -11.02
CA ALA A 1095 15.35 19.36 -10.89
C ALA A 1095 15.24 18.03 -10.15
N HIS A 1096 14.52 18.04 -9.03
CA HIS A 1096 14.23 16.83 -8.27
C HIS A 1096 12.87 16.25 -8.66
N PHE A 1097 12.87 14.96 -8.99
CA PHE A 1097 11.67 14.20 -9.33
C PHE A 1097 11.43 13.11 -8.29
N ARG A 1098 10.20 12.59 -8.27
CA ARG A 1098 9.89 11.37 -7.52
C ARG A 1098 10.66 10.19 -8.11
N THR A 1099 11.12 9.29 -7.25
CA THR A 1099 11.98 8.16 -7.67
C THR A 1099 11.24 7.05 -8.40
N ASP A 1100 9.92 7.00 -8.31
CA ASP A 1100 9.04 6.06 -9.01
C ASP A 1100 8.50 6.59 -10.34
N LEU A 1101 8.60 7.90 -10.60
CA LEU A 1101 8.30 8.46 -11.91
C LEU A 1101 9.26 7.89 -12.96
N ASN A 1102 8.69 7.25 -13.98
CA ASN A 1102 9.44 6.74 -15.12
C ASN A 1102 9.53 7.84 -16.17
N THR A 1103 10.52 8.72 -16.04
CA THR A 1103 10.80 9.77 -17.01
C THR A 1103 11.56 9.19 -18.22
N PRO A 1104 11.12 9.43 -19.46
CA PRO A 1104 11.85 9.03 -20.67
C PRO A 1104 13.08 9.91 -20.93
N ILE A 1105 13.15 11.09 -20.27
CA ILE A 1105 14.20 12.09 -20.39
C ILE A 1105 15.57 11.51 -20.00
N ARG A 1106 16.56 11.70 -20.86
CA ARG A 1106 17.93 11.16 -20.70
C ARG A 1106 18.97 12.28 -20.76
N LEU A 1107 20.23 11.89 -20.61
CA LEU A 1107 21.36 12.76 -20.93
C LEU A 1107 21.20 13.28 -22.37
N HIS A 1108 21.44 14.59 -22.57
CA HIS A 1108 21.25 15.30 -23.85
C HIS A 1108 19.80 15.41 -24.33
N SER A 1109 18.80 15.19 -23.48
CA SER A 1109 17.43 15.60 -23.80
C SER A 1109 17.27 17.11 -23.73
N HIS A 1110 16.50 17.68 -24.66
CA HIS A 1110 15.93 19.02 -24.56
C HIS A 1110 14.67 18.95 -23.70
N VAL A 1111 14.54 19.87 -22.76
CA VAL A 1111 13.41 19.92 -21.85
C VAL A 1111 12.85 21.33 -21.75
N ARG A 1112 11.54 21.43 -21.51
CA ARG A 1112 10.84 22.70 -21.26
C ARG A 1112 10.27 22.72 -19.85
N LEU A 1113 10.68 23.68 -19.05
CA LEU A 1113 10.19 23.89 -17.68
C LEU A 1113 9.11 24.96 -17.69
N GLN A 1114 7.90 24.63 -17.25
CA GLN A 1114 6.78 25.57 -17.14
C GLN A 1114 6.41 25.78 -15.68
N CYS A 1115 6.25 27.04 -15.27
CA CYS A 1115 5.74 27.40 -13.95
C CYS A 1115 4.23 27.13 -13.87
N VAL A 1116 3.79 26.48 -12.78
CA VAL A 1116 2.39 26.11 -12.52
C VAL A 1116 1.79 26.88 -11.35
N SER A 1117 2.63 27.43 -10.47
CA SER A 1117 2.18 28.26 -9.34
C SER A 1117 1.75 29.64 -9.81
N ASP A 1118 0.58 30.10 -9.37
CA ASP A 1118 0.10 31.47 -9.64
C ASP A 1118 0.71 32.49 -8.65
N PRO A 1119 1.03 33.72 -9.09
CA PRO A 1119 1.50 34.77 -8.19
C PRO A 1119 0.36 35.31 -7.31
N GLN A 1120 0.60 35.51 -6.01
CA GLN A 1120 -0.40 36.07 -5.08
C GLN A 1120 -0.75 37.54 -5.41
N ASN A 1121 0.25 38.32 -5.83
CA ASN A 1121 0.16 39.77 -5.98
C ASN A 1121 0.55 40.21 -7.41
N GLY A 1122 -0.26 39.89 -8.43
CA GLY A 1122 -0.03 40.38 -9.79
C GLY A 1122 -0.66 39.51 -10.88
N VAL A 1123 -0.60 39.98 -12.13
CA VAL A 1123 -0.91 39.20 -13.34
C VAL A 1123 0.37 39.15 -14.16
N GLN A 1124 1.05 38.01 -14.18
CA GLN A 1124 2.24 37.78 -15.01
C GLN A 1124 1.97 36.60 -15.95
N ASP A 1125 2.52 36.67 -17.16
CA ASP A 1125 2.50 35.52 -18.07
C ASP A 1125 3.28 34.34 -17.47
N GLN A 1126 2.78 33.12 -17.69
CA GLN A 1126 3.41 31.91 -17.20
C GLN A 1126 4.85 31.77 -17.72
N VAL A 1127 5.80 31.73 -16.79
CA VAL A 1127 7.22 31.59 -17.10
C VAL A 1127 7.49 30.20 -17.66
N ILE A 1128 8.17 30.14 -18.81
CA ILE A 1128 8.61 28.91 -19.46
C ILE A 1128 10.10 29.04 -19.80
N LEU A 1129 10.90 28.06 -19.38
CA LEU A 1129 12.35 28.01 -19.57
C LEU A 1129 12.73 26.75 -20.37
N ASP A 1130 13.44 26.92 -21.47
CA ASP A 1130 14.06 25.80 -22.19
C ASP A 1130 15.43 25.46 -21.58
N GLY A 1131 15.80 24.18 -21.58
CA GLY A 1131 17.08 23.71 -21.05
C GLY A 1131 17.55 22.37 -21.60
N LEU A 1132 18.82 22.07 -21.39
CA LEU A 1132 19.48 20.85 -21.84
C LEU A 1132 19.92 19.99 -20.66
N VAL A 1133 19.60 18.70 -20.71
CA VAL A 1133 19.94 17.75 -19.65
C VAL A 1133 21.41 17.37 -19.72
N VAL A 1134 22.17 17.73 -18.68
CA VAL A 1134 23.62 17.48 -18.57
C VAL A 1134 23.92 16.28 -17.68
N LYS A 1135 22.97 15.93 -16.80
CA LYS A 1135 23.07 14.77 -15.92
C LYS A 1135 21.67 14.24 -15.63
N ALA A 1136 21.48 12.94 -15.79
CA ALA A 1136 20.22 12.26 -15.49
C ALA A 1136 20.49 11.09 -14.53
N ASP A 1137 20.08 11.26 -13.27
CA ASP A 1137 20.08 10.24 -12.23
C ASP A 1137 18.63 9.87 -11.88
N LYS A 1138 18.43 8.77 -11.13
CA LYS A 1138 17.08 8.37 -10.70
C LYS A 1138 16.54 9.35 -9.66
N GLY A 1139 15.51 10.12 -10.01
CA GLY A 1139 14.88 11.12 -9.13
C GLY A 1139 15.59 12.47 -9.07
N GLU A 1140 16.61 12.69 -9.90
CA GLU A 1140 17.36 13.95 -9.97
C GLU A 1140 17.92 14.18 -11.38
N MET A 1141 17.84 15.41 -11.85
CA MET A 1141 18.36 15.82 -13.14
C MET A 1141 19.03 17.19 -13.04
N SER A 1142 20.19 17.35 -13.67
CA SER A 1142 20.82 18.67 -13.83
C SER A 1142 20.58 19.17 -15.24
N ILE A 1143 20.06 20.40 -15.35
CA ILE A 1143 19.63 21.04 -16.58
C ILE A 1143 20.38 22.36 -16.72
N ASP A 1144 21.02 22.56 -17.87
CA ASP A 1144 21.57 23.86 -18.27
C ASP A 1144 20.47 24.64 -18.99
N LEU A 1145 20.02 25.73 -18.38
CA LEU A 1145 18.97 26.59 -18.91
C LEU A 1145 19.50 27.45 -20.04
N LEU A 1146 18.69 27.57 -21.09
CA LEU A 1146 18.94 28.45 -22.23
C LEU A 1146 18.46 29.88 -21.96
N HIS A 1147 17.65 30.08 -20.92
CA HIS A 1147 17.12 31.38 -20.48
C HIS A 1147 17.51 31.63 -19.02
N PRO A 1148 17.73 32.90 -18.60
CA PRO A 1148 18.00 33.20 -17.20
C PRO A 1148 16.78 32.86 -16.33
N PRO A 1149 16.96 32.11 -15.22
CA PRO A 1149 15.87 31.79 -14.32
C PRO A 1149 15.42 33.02 -13.50
N PRO A 1150 14.13 33.18 -13.18
CA PRO A 1150 13.66 34.26 -12.32
C PRO A 1150 14.25 34.15 -10.89
N PRO A 1151 14.40 35.26 -10.15
CA PRO A 1151 14.93 35.26 -8.79
C PRO A 1151 14.19 34.31 -7.82
N GLU A 1152 12.89 34.15 -8.00
CA GLU A 1152 11.98 33.34 -7.18
C GLU A 1152 11.89 31.87 -7.63
N THR A 1153 12.77 31.42 -8.54
CA THR A 1153 12.74 30.06 -9.13
C THR A 1153 12.62 28.94 -8.08
N SER A 1154 13.27 29.10 -6.92
CA SER A 1154 13.23 28.11 -5.83
C SER A 1154 11.91 28.07 -5.04
N GLU A 1155 11.09 29.11 -5.15
CA GLU A 1155 9.78 29.24 -4.49
C GLU A 1155 8.62 28.89 -5.44
N MET A 1156 8.88 28.88 -6.75
CA MET A 1156 7.92 28.51 -7.79
C MET A 1156 7.78 26.98 -7.96
N GLN A 1157 6.57 26.54 -8.35
CA GLN A 1157 6.30 25.15 -8.71
C GLN A 1157 6.45 24.93 -10.22
N TRP A 1158 7.16 23.88 -10.62
CA TRP A 1158 7.53 23.63 -12.02
C TRP A 1158 7.04 22.27 -12.51
N ILE A 1159 6.70 22.19 -13.79
CA ILE A 1159 6.55 20.94 -14.55
C ILE A 1159 7.58 20.92 -15.68
N VAL A 1160 8.05 19.73 -16.03
CA VAL A 1160 9.04 19.51 -17.09
C VAL A 1160 8.39 18.71 -18.23
N PHE A 1161 8.56 19.18 -19.45
CA PHE A 1161 8.20 18.45 -20.67
C PHE A 1161 9.45 17.92 -21.36
N ASP A 1162 9.37 16.71 -21.89
CA ASP A 1162 10.40 16.14 -22.79
C ASP A 1162 10.19 16.70 -24.20
N ALA A 1163 11.18 17.41 -24.73
CA ALA A 1163 11.18 17.98 -26.08
C ALA A 1163 12.15 17.24 -27.01
N GLY A 1164 12.50 15.98 -26.69
CA GLY A 1164 13.28 15.12 -27.57
C GLY A 1164 14.77 15.10 -27.23
N SER A 1165 15.53 14.24 -27.92
CA SER A 1165 16.96 14.02 -27.67
C SER A 1165 17.81 14.74 -28.71
N ILE A 1166 18.66 15.66 -28.27
CA ILE A 1166 19.56 16.40 -29.17
C ILE A 1166 20.90 15.69 -29.41
N ALA A 1167 21.09 14.47 -28.89
CA ALA A 1167 22.37 13.75 -29.01
C ALA A 1167 22.83 13.61 -30.47
N THR A 1168 21.90 13.27 -31.37
CA THR A 1168 22.18 13.11 -32.81
C THR A 1168 22.50 14.46 -33.46
N SER A 1169 21.63 15.46 -33.28
CA SER A 1169 21.80 16.79 -33.86
C SER A 1169 23.09 17.47 -33.40
N LYS A 1170 23.43 17.32 -32.11
CA LYS A 1170 24.69 17.81 -31.57
C LYS A 1170 25.90 17.13 -32.20
N ALA A 1171 25.89 15.79 -32.30
CA ALA A 1171 26.99 15.06 -32.94
C ALA A 1171 27.16 15.46 -34.41
N MET A 1172 26.07 15.71 -35.13
CA MET A 1172 26.09 16.21 -36.50
C MET A 1172 26.67 17.63 -36.60
N MET A 1173 26.27 18.54 -35.71
CA MET A 1173 26.82 19.91 -35.65
C MET A 1173 28.33 19.90 -35.34
N ASP A 1174 28.75 19.10 -34.36
CA ASP A 1174 30.17 18.94 -33.99
C ASP A 1174 30.97 18.37 -35.16
N ALA A 1175 30.41 17.41 -35.90
CA ALA A 1175 31.04 16.83 -37.09
C ALA A 1175 31.17 17.86 -38.22
N LEU A 1176 30.15 18.69 -38.46
CA LEU A 1176 30.20 19.76 -39.45
C LEU A 1176 31.24 20.83 -39.10
N LEU A 1177 31.34 21.19 -37.81
CA LEU A 1177 32.36 22.13 -37.32
C LEU A 1177 33.77 21.59 -37.55
N ARG A 1178 34.01 20.32 -37.20
CA ARG A 1178 35.30 19.65 -37.43
C ARG A 1178 35.63 19.54 -38.91
N LEU A 1179 34.66 19.16 -39.75
CA LEU A 1179 34.84 19.10 -41.19
C LEU A 1179 35.25 20.46 -41.77
N CYS A 1180 34.68 21.55 -41.25
CA CYS A 1180 35.01 22.92 -41.64
C CYS A 1180 36.43 23.35 -41.22
N GLN A 1181 36.82 23.04 -39.98
CA GLN A 1181 38.07 23.54 -39.38
C GLN A 1181 39.29 22.68 -39.75
N GLU A 1182 39.13 21.36 -39.76
CA GLU A 1182 40.21 20.40 -39.95
C GLU A 1182 40.35 19.95 -41.43
N LYS A 1183 39.31 20.12 -42.25
CA LYS A 1183 39.27 19.77 -43.69
C LYS A 1183 39.80 18.35 -43.97
N GLU A 1184 40.81 18.23 -44.83
CA GLU A 1184 41.48 16.96 -45.17
C GLU A 1184 42.07 16.22 -43.96
N ASN A 1185 42.45 16.95 -42.89
CA ASN A 1185 42.94 16.34 -41.66
C ASN A 1185 41.83 15.64 -40.86
N CYS A 1186 40.56 16.04 -41.07
CA CYS A 1186 39.41 15.36 -40.47
C CYS A 1186 38.99 14.14 -41.29
N CYS A 1187 39.00 14.24 -42.63
CA CYS A 1187 38.56 13.16 -43.52
C CYS A 1187 39.31 13.19 -44.86
N SER A 1188 39.92 12.06 -45.25
CA SER A 1188 40.69 11.94 -46.49
C SER A 1188 39.87 12.10 -47.77
N VAL A 1189 38.54 12.00 -47.70
CA VAL A 1189 37.63 12.21 -48.83
C VAL A 1189 36.88 13.56 -48.74
N TYR A 1190 37.42 14.53 -48.00
CA TYR A 1190 36.86 15.88 -47.84
C TYR A 1190 36.40 16.46 -49.19
N GLU A 1191 37.27 16.53 -50.19
CA GLU A 1191 36.96 17.11 -51.51
C GLU A 1191 35.76 16.42 -52.21
N MET A 1192 35.54 15.12 -51.97
CA MET A 1192 34.38 14.39 -52.49
C MET A 1192 33.10 14.72 -51.73
N ILE A 1193 33.20 14.86 -50.40
CA ILE A 1193 32.07 15.22 -49.52
C ILE A 1193 31.57 16.63 -49.85
N VAL A 1194 32.50 17.57 -50.02
CA VAL A 1194 32.15 18.97 -50.26
C VAL A 1194 31.89 19.25 -51.75
N GLY A 1195 32.39 18.42 -52.66
CA GLY A 1195 32.16 18.52 -54.09
C GLY A 1195 33.17 19.39 -54.85
N GLU A 1196 34.39 19.57 -54.34
CA GLU A 1196 35.47 20.33 -55.02
C GLU A 1196 36.24 19.52 -56.08
N GLY A 1197 36.13 18.19 -56.10
CA GLY A 1197 36.83 17.33 -57.07
C GLY A 1197 35.96 16.87 -58.25
N ARG A 1198 36.12 17.51 -59.42
CA ARG A 1198 35.82 16.88 -60.73
C ARG A 1198 37.05 16.93 -61.62
N GLU A 1199 37.92 15.93 -61.47
CA GLU A 1199 38.62 15.36 -62.61
C GLU A 1199 38.50 13.83 -62.57
N SER A 1200 38.24 13.26 -63.75
CA SER A 1200 37.89 11.88 -64.02
C SER A 1200 38.91 10.88 -63.48
N VAL A 1201 38.55 10.15 -62.42
CA VAL A 1201 39.21 8.89 -62.10
C VAL A 1201 38.58 7.81 -62.98
N SER A 1202 39.31 7.36 -64.00
CA SER A 1202 38.94 6.17 -64.77
C SER A 1202 38.83 5.00 -63.81
N MET A 1203 37.70 4.29 -63.84
CA MET A 1203 37.53 3.05 -63.09
C MET A 1203 38.64 2.06 -63.47
N VAL A 1204 39.64 1.91 -62.61
CA VAL A 1204 40.55 0.77 -62.68
C VAL A 1204 39.77 -0.41 -62.10
N GLN A 1205 39.40 -1.35 -62.96
CA GLN A 1205 39.01 -2.69 -62.52
C GLN A 1205 40.23 -3.34 -61.88
N LEU A 1206 40.22 -3.49 -60.56
CA LEU A 1206 41.16 -4.36 -59.87
C LEU A 1206 40.56 -5.77 -59.84
N ASP A 1207 40.93 -6.56 -60.85
CA ASP A 1207 41.02 -8.02 -60.70
C ASP A 1207 42.18 -8.29 -59.73
N GLY A 1208 41.87 -8.87 -58.57
CA GLY A 1208 42.85 -9.15 -57.53
C GLY A 1208 42.37 -10.22 -56.57
N ASP A 1209 42.55 -11.48 -56.99
CA ASP A 1209 42.65 -12.65 -56.11
C ASP A 1209 43.57 -12.33 -54.91
N GLY A 1210 43.05 -12.39 -53.69
CA GLY A 1210 43.78 -12.06 -52.47
C GLY A 1210 43.31 -12.88 -51.26
N SER A 1211 43.82 -14.11 -51.16
CA SER A 1211 43.96 -14.99 -49.97
C SER A 1211 42.87 -15.00 -48.86
N ASP A 1212 42.25 -16.18 -48.72
CA ASP A 1212 41.14 -16.57 -47.83
C ASP A 1212 41.46 -16.74 -46.31
N GLU A 1213 42.49 -16.10 -45.72
CA GLU A 1213 42.81 -16.32 -44.29
C GLU A 1213 42.93 -15.03 -43.45
N LEU A 1214 41.93 -14.80 -42.59
CA LEU A 1214 41.96 -13.83 -41.48
C LEU A 1214 42.96 -14.27 -40.39
N PRO A 1215 43.72 -13.35 -39.77
CA PRO A 1215 44.60 -13.68 -38.64
C PRO A 1215 43.83 -14.35 -37.49
N GLN A 1216 44.30 -15.51 -37.02
CA GLN A 1216 43.69 -16.35 -35.96
C GLN A 1216 43.42 -15.64 -34.61
N ALA A 1217 43.88 -14.39 -34.41
CA ALA A 1217 43.78 -13.68 -33.14
C ALA A 1217 42.37 -13.12 -32.81
N TYR A 1218 41.40 -13.14 -33.73
CA TYR A 1218 40.11 -12.43 -33.58
C TYR A 1218 38.84 -13.30 -33.53
N ASN A 1219 38.96 -14.63 -33.47
CA ASN A 1219 37.85 -15.52 -33.84
C ASN A 1219 36.90 -16.00 -32.74
N GLU A 1220 37.04 -15.61 -31.46
CA GLU A 1220 36.18 -16.17 -30.39
C GLU A 1220 35.15 -15.20 -29.77
N GLN A 1221 35.19 -13.90 -30.06
CA GLN A 1221 34.30 -12.91 -29.41
C GLN A 1221 33.49 -12.02 -30.36
N MET A 1222 33.69 -12.13 -31.67
CA MET A 1222 33.03 -11.25 -32.65
C MET A 1222 31.82 -11.92 -33.28
N ASN A 1223 30.72 -11.18 -33.41
CA ASN A 1223 29.53 -11.65 -34.12
C ASN A 1223 29.70 -11.51 -35.64
N SER A 1224 28.79 -12.11 -36.40
CA SER A 1224 28.88 -12.17 -37.87
C SER A 1224 28.95 -10.79 -38.54
N GLN A 1225 28.34 -9.75 -37.95
CA GLN A 1225 28.41 -8.38 -38.50
C GLN A 1225 29.73 -7.68 -38.18
N GLN A 1226 30.32 -7.94 -37.02
CA GLN A 1226 31.64 -7.42 -36.66
C GLN A 1226 32.72 -8.04 -37.54
N VAL A 1227 32.62 -9.34 -37.84
CA VAL A 1227 33.51 -10.01 -38.80
C VAL A 1227 33.37 -9.41 -40.21
N LEU A 1228 32.15 -9.10 -40.63
CA LEU A 1228 31.87 -8.43 -41.90
C LEU A 1228 32.43 -7.00 -41.95
N ALA A 1229 32.31 -6.23 -40.86
CA ALA A 1229 32.88 -4.90 -40.74
C ALA A 1229 34.42 -4.92 -40.78
N VAL A 1230 35.07 -5.89 -40.13
CA VAL A 1230 36.53 -6.07 -40.18
C VAL A 1230 36.98 -6.47 -41.59
N ARG A 1231 36.24 -7.36 -42.27
CA ARG A 1231 36.51 -7.70 -43.68
C ARG A 1231 36.31 -6.52 -44.63
N SER A 1232 35.44 -5.57 -44.28
CA SER A 1232 35.26 -4.36 -45.09
C SER A 1232 36.54 -3.51 -45.16
N CYS A 1233 37.48 -3.63 -44.23
CA CYS A 1233 38.76 -2.92 -44.28
C CYS A 1233 39.64 -3.27 -45.50
N GLU A 1234 39.33 -4.34 -46.23
CA GLU A 1234 40.03 -4.74 -47.46
C GLU A 1234 39.52 -4.00 -48.72
N ALA A 1235 38.37 -3.32 -48.63
CA ALA A 1235 37.85 -2.53 -49.73
C ALA A 1235 38.45 -1.11 -49.75
N PRO A 1236 38.68 -0.51 -50.94
CA PRO A 1236 39.25 0.83 -51.07
C PRO A 1236 38.42 1.94 -50.40
N LEU A 1237 37.13 1.71 -50.18
CA LEU A 1237 36.24 2.56 -49.39
C LEU A 1237 35.20 1.68 -48.71
N SER A 1238 35.12 1.75 -47.39
CA SER A 1238 34.12 1.02 -46.60
C SER A 1238 33.28 1.94 -45.75
N LEU A 1239 31.98 1.92 -46.03
CA LEU A 1239 30.97 2.68 -45.32
C LEU A 1239 30.30 1.76 -44.30
N ILE A 1240 30.70 1.88 -43.04
CA ILE A 1240 30.16 1.09 -41.93
C ILE A 1240 29.07 1.94 -41.26
N TRP A 1241 27.83 1.46 -41.29
CA TRP A 1241 26.69 2.12 -40.62
C TRP A 1241 26.29 1.33 -39.37
N GLY A 1242 26.42 1.97 -38.20
CA GLY A 1242 25.93 1.47 -36.92
C GLY A 1242 25.25 2.58 -36.08
N PRO A 1243 24.53 2.24 -35.01
CA PRO A 1243 23.94 3.24 -34.09
C PRO A 1243 25.04 4.11 -33.45
N PRO A 1244 24.73 5.35 -33.00
CA PRO A 1244 25.74 6.27 -32.51
C PRO A 1244 26.54 5.66 -31.34
N GLY A 1245 27.85 5.47 -31.54
CA GLY A 1245 28.77 4.95 -30.52
C GLY A 1245 29.24 3.51 -30.69
N THR A 1246 28.99 2.86 -31.84
CA THR A 1246 29.71 1.64 -32.25
C THR A 1246 30.87 1.94 -33.18
#